data_AF-A0A9E0NCQ2-F1
#
_entry.id   AF-A0A9E0NCQ2-F1
#
_cell.length_a   1.000
_cell.length_b   1.000
_cell.length_c   1.000
_cell.angle_alpha   90.00
_cell.angle_beta   90.00
_cell.angle_gamma   90.00
#
_symmetry.space_group_name_H-M   'P 1'
#
loop_
_entity.id
_entity.type
_entity.pdbx_description
1 polymer ?
#
loop_
_entity_poly.entity_id
_entity_poly.type
_entity_poly.pdbx_seq_one_letter_code
_entity_poly.pdbx_strand_id
1 'polypeptide(L)'
;MKHFYLIPLLLFCFLTADAQYYVLPFVGAGSNPGGLNKDNEYPPGGGLPAGWATVLSGAKPTRTWSAVQNIPFPFQFNGTDVTQYKAASSGVVSFSVGDTTTVDYDNEALPSAKIPDQSVLVWGLVCNANDFIVSKTFGTAPNRQHWISYNSYSEPNLKSGWIYISVVLEESTNRIYIVDQRTQCVFNGQVCQDKTALTLGIQIDKTTAVEIQGSPNYQSTNTNMFVPDDNSYFLFIPGIQPAADVLGRKHILARYYVTRDFPIPLTGTFMNSGSGNITDVEYGFNIDDGALGSFSGTVSNLNAVPLANFDVLHPDPIVVPGAGTYRIKSWMNKINGNDPPSSVDDTIRSVIIVNDSAVTRKLLHENFSSSTCPPCKPGNERLHSVVGQYPGLYSELTYHFYFPTPGDPYYTSECADRSNYYNGINSIPATLLDGQININPNNYLESTFEEWQRIPSFYTVNPSGKVDGNKVSITVDVSALLPTKATTRLIVAVAEKLTVNNVKNNGETEFPHVMKKMVPNASGTLTGIIQAGATKTFNLSWTIPGSYRLPLDAQAANIINLATEHSIEEFDDLEVFAWLQESDKSVLQSNSADLEFVVANSNPVANKQLVAYPTQTSDYFFLDMSAFSSTEPLRVLIADETGQIRHAEKTSLRSLFVNTSQWASGVYYAKVIGQNEEGLQKVVVIH
;
A
#
# COMPACT_ATOMS: atom_id res chain seq x y z
N MET A 1 -46.51 75.29 -4.17
CA MET A 1 -45.83 74.01 -3.89
C MET A 1 -46.52 72.89 -4.66
N LYS A 2 -45.97 72.49 -5.80
CA LYS A 2 -46.28 71.21 -6.47
C LYS A 2 -44.97 70.75 -7.11
N HIS A 3 -44.33 69.76 -6.50
CA HIS A 3 -43.06 69.20 -6.94
C HIS A 3 -43.31 68.13 -8.00
N PHE A 4 -42.68 68.30 -9.16
CA PHE A 4 -42.48 67.26 -10.16
C PHE A 4 -41.29 66.40 -9.72
N TYR A 5 -41.49 65.07 -9.63
CA TYR A 5 -40.40 64.12 -9.46
C TYR A 5 -40.09 63.49 -10.82
N LEU A 6 -38.88 63.74 -11.33
CA LEU A 6 -38.26 62.99 -12.42
C LEU A 6 -37.86 61.60 -11.89
N ILE A 7 -38.22 60.55 -12.63
CA ILE A 7 -37.73 59.18 -12.43
C ILE A 7 -36.55 58.97 -13.41
N PRO A 8 -35.35 58.55 -12.96
CA PRO A 8 -34.27 58.19 -13.87
C PRO A 8 -34.48 56.78 -14.42
N LEU A 9 -34.48 56.67 -15.75
CA LEU A 9 -34.49 55.41 -16.49
C LEU A 9 -33.08 54.78 -16.40
N LEU A 10 -32.93 53.72 -15.61
CA LEU A 10 -31.71 52.89 -15.58
C LEU A 10 -31.64 52.08 -16.88
N LEU A 11 -30.72 52.49 -17.77
CA LEU A 11 -30.37 51.75 -18.97
C LEU A 11 -29.46 50.57 -18.56
N PHE A 12 -30.02 49.36 -18.50
CA PHE A 12 -29.22 48.14 -18.38
C PHE A 12 -28.54 47.87 -19.74
N CYS A 13 -27.25 48.21 -19.86
CA CYS A 13 -26.40 47.70 -20.92
C CYS A 13 -26.10 46.23 -20.63
N PHE A 14 -26.83 45.32 -21.30
CA PHE A 14 -26.41 43.93 -21.41
C PHE A 14 -25.20 43.87 -22.35
N LEU A 15 -24.00 43.69 -21.80
CA LEU A 15 -22.86 43.20 -22.56
C LEU A 15 -23.12 41.73 -22.85
N THR A 16 -23.56 41.42 -24.07
CA THR A 16 -23.55 40.04 -24.58
C THR A 16 -22.08 39.64 -24.74
N ALA A 17 -21.57 38.84 -23.80
CA ALA A 17 -20.28 38.18 -23.98
C ALA A 17 -20.41 37.15 -25.12
N ASP A 18 -19.52 37.21 -26.10
CA ASP A 18 -19.39 36.20 -27.16
C ASP A 18 -19.09 34.84 -26.49
N ALA A 19 -20.09 33.99 -26.31
CA ALA A 19 -19.85 32.66 -25.78
C ALA A 19 -19.45 31.74 -26.94
N GLN A 20 -18.16 31.40 -26.98
CA GLN A 20 -17.58 30.21 -27.61
C GLN A 20 -16.97 29.37 -26.47
N TYR A 21 -16.70 28.08 -26.67
CA TYR A 21 -15.99 27.25 -25.68
C TYR A 21 -14.52 27.07 -26.09
N TYR A 22 -13.65 26.84 -25.11
CA TYR A 22 -12.33 26.24 -25.36
C TYR A 22 -12.18 24.95 -24.57
N VAL A 23 -11.26 24.08 -25.00
CA VAL A 23 -11.09 22.74 -24.42
C VAL A 23 -9.68 22.54 -23.86
N LEU A 24 -9.61 21.96 -22.66
CA LEU A 24 -8.38 21.50 -22.03
C LEU A 24 -8.41 19.97 -21.86
N PRO A 25 -7.43 19.23 -22.42
CA PRO A 25 -7.35 17.78 -22.27
C PRO A 25 -6.63 17.38 -20.97
N PHE A 26 -7.18 16.40 -20.26
CA PHE A 26 -6.61 15.75 -19.09
C PHE A 26 -6.53 14.24 -19.37
N VAL A 27 -5.62 13.86 -20.27
CA VAL A 27 -5.39 12.46 -20.66
C VAL A 27 -4.62 11.74 -19.54
N GLY A 28 -5.12 10.58 -19.10
CA GLY A 28 -4.56 9.82 -17.98
C GLY A 28 -4.59 10.58 -16.66
N ALA A 29 -5.68 11.31 -16.40
CA ALA A 29 -5.84 12.14 -15.19
C ALA A 29 -5.80 11.34 -13.89
N GLY A 30 -6.09 10.03 -13.98
CA GLY A 30 -6.11 9.10 -12.86
C GLY A 30 -7.14 9.44 -11.78
N SER A 31 -8.17 10.18 -12.18
CA SER A 31 -9.32 10.53 -11.36
C SER A 31 -10.42 11.15 -12.22
N ASN A 32 -11.65 11.13 -11.70
CA ASN A 32 -12.75 11.90 -12.28
C ASN A 32 -12.64 13.40 -11.99
N PRO A 33 -13.22 14.29 -12.82
CA PRO A 33 -13.20 15.73 -12.64
C PRO A 33 -13.58 16.17 -11.22
N GLY A 34 -12.73 16.97 -10.58
CA GLY A 34 -12.96 17.51 -9.23
C GLY A 34 -13.00 16.47 -8.10
N GLY A 35 -12.77 15.19 -8.38
CA GLY A 35 -12.77 14.11 -7.38
C GLY A 35 -14.12 13.87 -6.68
N LEU A 36 -15.23 14.41 -7.22
CA LEU A 36 -16.57 14.29 -6.64
C LEU A 36 -17.20 12.91 -6.88
N ASN A 37 -17.05 12.38 -8.09
CA ASN A 37 -17.51 11.03 -8.43
C ASN A 37 -16.38 10.01 -8.22
N LYS A 38 -16.53 9.14 -7.21
CA LYS A 38 -15.61 8.03 -6.90
C LYS A 38 -16.28 6.67 -7.06
N ASP A 39 -17.46 6.63 -7.68
CA ASP A 39 -18.19 5.39 -7.90
C ASP A 39 -17.44 4.51 -8.92
N ASN A 40 -17.47 3.20 -8.71
CA ASN A 40 -16.95 2.23 -9.68
C ASN A 40 -17.79 2.21 -10.96
N GLU A 41 -17.14 1.83 -12.05
CA GLU A 41 -17.59 2.02 -13.43
C GLU A 41 -18.08 0.71 -14.03
N TYR A 42 -19.33 0.42 -13.68
CA TYR A 42 -20.04 -0.78 -14.07
C TYR A 42 -21.37 -0.43 -14.74
N PRO A 43 -21.96 -1.34 -15.53
CA PRO A 43 -23.34 -1.15 -15.97
C PRO A 43 -24.29 -1.38 -14.77
N PRO A 44 -25.51 -0.81 -14.81
CA PRO A 44 -26.59 -1.21 -13.90
C PRO A 44 -26.73 -2.73 -13.82
N GLY A 45 -26.79 -3.27 -12.59
CA GLY A 45 -26.82 -4.72 -12.34
C GLY A 45 -25.46 -5.43 -12.41
N GLY A 46 -24.40 -4.76 -12.90
CA GLY A 46 -23.05 -5.30 -13.00
C GLY A 46 -22.08 -4.84 -11.90
N GLY A 47 -22.58 -4.21 -10.83
CA GLY A 47 -21.76 -3.66 -9.75
C GLY A 47 -21.73 -2.13 -9.66
N LEU A 48 -22.54 -1.43 -10.47
CA LEU A 48 -22.69 0.03 -10.37
C LEU A 48 -23.27 0.39 -9.00
N PRO A 49 -22.65 1.31 -8.24
CA PRO A 49 -23.18 1.72 -6.94
C PRO A 49 -24.61 2.26 -7.00
N ALA A 50 -25.32 2.23 -5.87
CA ALA A 50 -26.70 2.71 -5.80
C ALA A 50 -26.81 4.23 -6.08
N GLY A 51 -28.00 4.67 -6.50
CA GLY A 51 -28.36 6.08 -6.68
C GLY A 51 -28.21 6.61 -8.12
N TRP A 52 -27.79 5.79 -9.08
CA TRP A 52 -27.86 6.11 -10.50
C TRP A 52 -29.27 5.85 -11.05
N ALA A 53 -29.85 6.83 -11.75
CA ALA A 53 -31.16 6.72 -12.38
C ALA A 53 -31.02 6.34 -13.86
N THR A 54 -31.77 5.32 -14.31
CA THR A 54 -31.79 4.93 -15.72
C THR A 54 -32.52 5.97 -16.57
N VAL A 55 -31.82 6.52 -17.55
CA VAL A 55 -32.32 7.51 -18.53
C VAL A 55 -32.78 6.82 -19.81
N LEU A 56 -32.02 5.82 -20.27
CA LEU A 56 -32.33 5.00 -21.44
C LEU A 56 -31.70 3.62 -21.26
N SER A 57 -32.36 2.57 -21.74
CA SER A 57 -31.78 1.22 -21.73
C SER A 57 -32.39 0.32 -22.82
N GLY A 58 -31.70 -0.79 -23.06
CA GLY A 58 -32.10 -1.81 -24.03
C GLY A 58 -31.75 -1.43 -25.47
N ALA A 59 -31.73 -2.42 -26.35
CA ALA A 59 -31.29 -2.25 -27.73
C ALA A 59 -32.11 -1.17 -28.45
N LYS A 60 -31.44 -0.24 -29.14
CA LYS A 60 -32.07 0.82 -29.94
C LYS A 60 -31.68 0.69 -31.41
N PRO A 61 -32.17 -0.32 -32.15
CA PRO A 61 -31.87 -0.44 -33.58
C PRO A 61 -32.44 0.74 -34.39
N THR A 62 -33.56 1.31 -33.93
CA THR A 62 -34.06 2.61 -34.37
C THR A 62 -33.50 3.68 -33.43
N ARG A 63 -32.54 4.49 -33.89
CA ARG A 63 -31.91 5.58 -33.11
C ARG A 63 -32.96 6.37 -32.33
N THR A 64 -32.79 6.47 -31.02
CA THR A 64 -33.86 6.93 -30.11
C THR A 64 -33.33 7.93 -29.11
N TRP A 65 -34.11 8.97 -28.85
CA TRP A 65 -33.91 9.90 -27.74
C TRP A 65 -34.53 9.35 -26.45
N SER A 66 -33.89 9.63 -25.31
CA SER A 66 -34.50 9.45 -24.00
C SER A 66 -35.75 10.31 -23.82
N ALA A 67 -36.53 10.01 -22.78
CA ALA A 67 -37.46 10.99 -22.23
C ALA A 67 -36.71 12.24 -21.76
N VAL A 68 -37.41 13.39 -21.70
CA VAL A 68 -36.85 14.64 -21.17
C VAL A 68 -36.38 14.45 -19.73
N GLN A 69 -35.16 14.89 -19.44
CA GLN A 69 -34.56 14.90 -18.12
C GLN A 69 -34.42 16.35 -17.63
N ASN A 70 -34.46 16.57 -16.31
CA ASN A 70 -34.23 17.87 -15.71
C ASN A 70 -32.78 18.02 -15.26
N ILE A 71 -32.21 19.22 -15.41
CA ILE A 71 -30.92 19.58 -14.83
C ILE A 71 -31.17 19.99 -13.36
N PRO A 72 -30.43 19.43 -12.38
CA PRO A 72 -30.74 19.57 -10.96
C PRO A 72 -30.26 20.91 -10.33
N PHE A 73 -29.74 21.81 -11.16
CA PHE A 73 -29.24 23.13 -10.78
C PHE A 73 -29.33 24.11 -11.96
N PRO A 74 -29.27 25.44 -11.72
CA PRO A 74 -29.14 26.43 -12.77
C PRO A 74 -27.88 26.17 -13.61
N PHE A 75 -28.03 26.08 -14.93
CA PHE A 75 -26.95 25.82 -15.86
C PHE A 75 -27.12 26.64 -17.13
N GLN A 76 -26.03 27.20 -17.63
CA GLN A 76 -25.99 27.93 -18.89
C GLN A 76 -25.21 27.17 -19.93
N PHE A 77 -25.82 26.97 -21.10
CA PHE A 77 -25.14 26.50 -22.28
C PHE A 77 -24.96 27.67 -23.25
N ASN A 78 -23.71 27.99 -23.57
CA ASN A 78 -23.35 29.09 -24.45
C ASN A 78 -24.01 30.44 -24.08
N GLY A 79 -24.04 30.76 -22.77
CA GLY A 79 -24.67 31.98 -22.24
C GLY A 79 -26.21 31.95 -22.20
N THR A 80 -26.85 30.84 -22.58
CA THR A 80 -28.31 30.67 -22.52
C THR A 80 -28.68 29.70 -21.39
N ASP A 81 -29.64 30.07 -20.56
CA ASP A 81 -30.15 29.19 -19.51
C ASP A 81 -30.82 27.95 -20.14
N VAL A 82 -30.38 26.76 -19.71
CA VAL A 82 -30.99 25.49 -20.09
C VAL A 82 -31.34 24.72 -18.82
N THR A 83 -32.54 24.14 -18.78
CA THR A 83 -33.07 23.47 -17.58
C THR A 83 -33.34 21.99 -17.78
N GLN A 84 -33.29 21.54 -19.04
CA GLN A 84 -33.66 20.19 -19.44
C GLN A 84 -32.75 19.68 -20.55
N TYR A 85 -32.64 18.36 -20.67
CA TYR A 85 -31.91 17.71 -21.74
C TYR A 85 -32.59 16.43 -22.21
N LYS A 86 -32.20 15.94 -23.38
CA LYS A 86 -32.42 14.57 -23.84
C LYS A 86 -31.09 13.94 -24.21
N ALA A 87 -30.95 12.63 -24.01
CA ALA A 87 -29.79 11.86 -24.40
C ALA A 87 -30.16 10.87 -25.51
N ALA A 88 -29.47 10.93 -26.65
CA ALA A 88 -29.65 10.03 -27.78
C ALA A 88 -28.86 8.75 -27.55
N SER A 89 -29.40 7.63 -28.06
CA SER A 89 -28.73 6.33 -28.08
C SER A 89 -27.42 6.30 -28.87
N SER A 90 -27.09 7.37 -29.60
CA SER A 90 -25.87 7.54 -30.39
C SER A 90 -24.76 8.34 -29.71
N GLY A 91 -24.98 8.76 -28.45
CA GLY A 91 -23.98 9.50 -27.68
C GLY A 91 -24.16 11.02 -27.67
N VAL A 92 -25.31 11.56 -28.06
CA VAL A 92 -25.54 13.02 -28.06
C VAL A 92 -26.46 13.43 -26.91
N VAL A 93 -26.03 14.41 -26.12
CA VAL A 93 -26.85 15.09 -25.11
C VAL A 93 -27.24 16.45 -25.68
N SER A 94 -28.54 16.71 -25.86
CA SER A 94 -29.03 17.99 -26.39
C SER A 94 -29.92 18.71 -25.40
N PHE A 95 -29.73 20.02 -25.30
CA PHE A 95 -30.57 20.94 -24.52
C PHE A 95 -31.76 21.46 -25.34
N SER A 96 -31.72 21.28 -26.67
CA SER A 96 -32.82 21.60 -27.60
C SER A 96 -33.91 20.51 -27.55
N VAL A 97 -34.57 20.33 -26.40
CA VAL A 97 -35.48 19.19 -26.14
C VAL A 97 -36.69 19.09 -27.08
N GLY A 98 -37.03 20.16 -27.80
CA GLY A 98 -38.08 20.22 -28.83
C GLY A 98 -37.62 19.79 -30.23
N ASP A 99 -36.31 19.63 -30.47
CA ASP A 99 -35.76 19.19 -31.74
C ASP A 99 -36.10 17.70 -31.97
N THR A 100 -36.45 17.36 -33.22
CA THR A 100 -36.87 16.02 -33.66
C THR A 100 -35.85 15.36 -34.59
N THR A 101 -34.68 15.99 -34.79
CA THR A 101 -33.58 15.45 -35.58
C THR A 101 -33.19 14.07 -35.05
N THR A 102 -33.18 13.09 -35.95
CA THR A 102 -32.70 11.75 -35.65
C THR A 102 -31.18 11.74 -35.77
N VAL A 103 -30.50 11.37 -34.69
CA VAL A 103 -29.03 11.31 -34.66
C VAL A 103 -28.56 9.91 -35.02
N ASP A 104 -27.79 9.79 -36.10
CA ASP A 104 -27.22 8.50 -36.54
C ASP A 104 -26.07 8.03 -35.64
N TYR A 105 -25.63 6.78 -35.80
CA TYR A 105 -24.39 6.24 -35.25
C TYR A 105 -23.17 6.62 -36.09
N ASP A 106 -23.35 6.92 -37.38
CA ASP A 106 -22.26 7.39 -38.24
C ASP A 106 -21.88 8.82 -37.84
N ASN A 107 -20.75 8.97 -37.14
CA ASN A 107 -20.25 10.25 -36.70
C ASN A 107 -19.45 10.98 -37.79
N GLU A 108 -19.43 12.31 -37.71
CA GLU A 108 -18.64 13.17 -38.59
C GLU A 108 -18.08 14.38 -37.82
N ALA A 109 -17.27 15.19 -38.49
CA ALA A 109 -16.69 16.41 -37.90
C ALA A 109 -17.78 17.44 -37.59
N LEU A 110 -17.52 18.32 -36.61
CA LEU A 110 -18.45 19.39 -36.24
C LEU A 110 -18.08 20.73 -36.88
N PRO A 111 -19.06 21.63 -37.12
CA PRO A 111 -20.50 21.47 -36.89
C PRO A 111 -21.16 20.56 -37.93
N SER A 112 -22.27 19.91 -37.56
CA SER A 112 -23.03 19.00 -38.41
C SER A 112 -24.52 19.31 -38.43
N ALA A 113 -25.11 19.28 -39.63
CA ALA A 113 -26.55 19.40 -39.83
C ALA A 113 -27.34 18.24 -39.18
N LYS A 114 -26.70 17.09 -38.95
CA LYS A 114 -27.30 15.87 -38.37
C LYS A 114 -27.44 15.93 -36.85
N ILE A 115 -26.88 16.94 -36.21
CA ILE A 115 -26.88 17.10 -34.75
C ILE A 115 -27.77 18.30 -34.41
N PRO A 116 -28.67 18.21 -33.41
CA PRO A 116 -29.40 19.37 -32.91
C PRO A 116 -28.46 20.49 -32.44
N ASP A 117 -28.93 21.73 -32.49
CA ASP A 117 -28.23 22.84 -31.85
C ASP A 117 -28.20 22.62 -30.33
N GLN A 118 -27.29 23.29 -29.63
CA GLN A 118 -27.07 23.15 -28.19
C GLN A 118 -26.87 21.70 -27.74
N SER A 119 -25.82 21.06 -28.26
CA SER A 119 -25.53 19.65 -28.00
C SER A 119 -24.11 19.42 -27.51
N VAL A 120 -23.95 18.47 -26.59
CA VAL A 120 -22.66 17.87 -26.20
C VAL A 120 -22.60 16.46 -26.78
N LEU A 121 -21.46 16.11 -27.37
CA LEU A 121 -21.34 14.92 -28.19
C LEU A 121 -20.26 13.99 -27.66
N VAL A 122 -20.65 12.73 -27.48
CA VAL A 122 -19.81 11.54 -27.51
C VAL A 122 -20.25 10.68 -28.69
N TRP A 123 -20.30 11.29 -29.88
CA TRP A 123 -21.05 10.78 -31.02
C TRP A 123 -20.32 9.66 -31.74
N GLY A 124 -21.05 8.57 -32.01
CA GLY A 124 -20.54 7.34 -32.66
C GLY A 124 -20.90 6.05 -31.91
N LEU A 125 -21.56 6.18 -30.74
CA LEU A 125 -21.92 5.04 -29.90
C LEU A 125 -23.10 4.25 -30.46
N VAL A 126 -23.12 2.94 -30.24
CA VAL A 126 -24.19 2.03 -30.67
C VAL A 126 -24.80 1.35 -29.44
N CYS A 127 -26.12 1.50 -29.27
CA CYS A 127 -26.86 0.99 -28.12
C CYS A 127 -27.41 -0.42 -28.34
N ASN A 128 -26.84 -1.39 -27.63
CA ASN A 128 -27.23 -2.80 -27.59
C ASN A 128 -28.12 -3.14 -26.39
N ALA A 129 -28.46 -4.42 -26.25
CA ALA A 129 -29.46 -4.91 -25.30
C ALA A 129 -29.10 -4.65 -23.83
N ASN A 130 -27.82 -4.65 -23.48
CA ASN A 130 -27.33 -4.53 -22.10
C ASN A 130 -26.69 -3.16 -21.82
N ASP A 131 -26.99 -2.17 -22.67
CA ASP A 131 -26.39 -0.85 -22.60
C ASP A 131 -27.36 0.11 -21.92
N PHE A 132 -26.80 1.06 -21.17
CA PHE A 132 -27.57 1.97 -20.34
C PHE A 132 -27.04 3.39 -20.43
N ILE A 133 -27.95 4.35 -20.63
CA ILE A 133 -27.70 5.73 -20.22
C ILE A 133 -28.21 5.86 -18.80
N VAL A 134 -27.35 6.30 -17.89
CA VAL A 134 -27.72 6.59 -16.49
C VAL A 134 -27.32 8.00 -16.11
N SER A 135 -28.00 8.57 -15.12
CA SER A 135 -27.60 9.85 -14.55
C SER A 135 -27.54 9.85 -13.03
N LYS A 136 -26.67 10.69 -12.48
CA LYS A 136 -26.52 10.90 -11.04
C LYS A 136 -25.90 12.27 -10.77
N THR A 137 -26.28 12.87 -9.65
CA THR A 137 -25.71 14.15 -9.20
C THR A 137 -24.81 13.93 -8.00
N PHE A 138 -23.58 14.42 -8.09
CA PHE A 138 -22.57 14.37 -7.02
C PHE A 138 -22.31 15.76 -6.45
N GLY A 139 -21.75 15.79 -5.24
CA GLY A 139 -21.42 17.03 -4.53
C GLY A 139 -22.62 17.66 -3.79
N THR A 140 -22.37 18.83 -3.22
CA THR A 140 -23.37 19.63 -2.50
C THR A 140 -23.42 21.02 -3.09
N ALA A 141 -24.61 21.62 -3.17
CA ALA A 141 -24.75 22.98 -3.70
C ALA A 141 -23.83 23.95 -2.94
N PRO A 142 -23.17 24.90 -3.63
CA PRO A 142 -23.28 25.21 -5.07
C PRO A 142 -22.23 24.50 -5.95
N ASN A 143 -21.60 23.43 -5.46
CA ASN A 143 -20.51 22.70 -6.13
C ASN A 143 -20.96 21.28 -6.47
N ARG A 144 -21.95 21.15 -7.36
CA ARG A 144 -22.46 19.87 -7.85
C ARG A 144 -21.99 19.55 -9.25
N GLN A 145 -21.91 18.26 -9.55
CA GLN A 145 -21.74 17.75 -10.90
C GLN A 145 -22.89 16.80 -11.25
N HIS A 146 -23.54 17.02 -12.39
CA HIS A 146 -24.56 16.12 -12.92
C HIS A 146 -23.96 15.28 -14.05
N TRP A 147 -23.86 13.97 -13.80
CA TRP A 147 -23.27 12.99 -14.71
C TRP A 147 -24.35 12.35 -15.57
N ILE A 148 -24.08 12.22 -16.86
CA ILE A 148 -24.87 11.50 -17.86
C ILE A 148 -23.93 10.48 -18.49
N SER A 149 -24.03 9.23 -18.04
CA SER A 149 -23.06 8.17 -18.33
C SER A 149 -23.64 7.18 -19.33
N TYR A 150 -22.87 6.88 -20.37
CA TYR A 150 -23.14 5.84 -21.36
C TYR A 150 -22.36 4.59 -20.96
N ASN A 151 -23.04 3.54 -20.52
CA ASN A 151 -22.42 2.37 -19.91
C ASN A 151 -22.55 1.16 -20.84
N SER A 152 -21.42 0.49 -21.07
CA SER A 152 -21.31 -0.73 -21.89
C SER A 152 -21.63 -0.54 -23.38
N TYR A 153 -21.60 0.70 -23.89
CA TYR A 153 -21.93 0.98 -25.27
C TYR A 153 -20.92 0.38 -26.23
N SER A 154 -21.37 -0.07 -27.40
CA SER A 154 -20.46 -0.48 -28.47
C SER A 154 -20.07 0.68 -29.37
N GLU A 155 -18.98 0.52 -30.10
CA GLU A 155 -18.53 1.39 -31.18
C GLU A 155 -17.94 0.48 -32.28
N PRO A 156 -18.14 0.77 -33.59
CA PRO A 156 -17.80 -0.15 -34.67
C PRO A 156 -16.34 -0.65 -34.70
N ASN A 157 -15.37 0.18 -34.31
CA ASN A 157 -13.97 -0.23 -34.27
C ASN A 157 -13.65 -1.15 -33.09
N LEU A 158 -14.38 -1.06 -31.98
CA LEU A 158 -14.21 -1.96 -30.82
C LEU A 158 -14.70 -3.40 -31.06
N LYS A 159 -15.33 -3.70 -32.21
CA LYS A 159 -15.84 -5.02 -32.59
C LYS A 159 -16.90 -5.53 -31.60
N SER A 160 -16.64 -6.61 -30.86
CA SER A 160 -17.51 -7.12 -29.80
C SER A 160 -17.22 -6.45 -28.44
N GLY A 161 -16.38 -5.42 -28.44
CA GLY A 161 -15.98 -4.64 -27.29
C GLY A 161 -16.99 -3.57 -26.87
N TRP A 162 -16.57 -2.76 -25.90
CA TRP A 162 -17.40 -1.75 -25.26
C TRP A 162 -16.60 -0.53 -24.79
N ILE A 163 -17.31 0.57 -24.60
CA ILE A 163 -16.84 1.83 -24.02
C ILE A 163 -17.81 2.34 -22.95
N TYR A 164 -17.25 2.98 -21.93
CA TYR A 164 -17.92 3.79 -20.93
C TYR A 164 -17.42 5.22 -21.07
N ILE A 165 -18.36 6.13 -21.26
CA ILE A 165 -18.04 7.55 -21.46
C ILE A 165 -19.19 8.41 -20.92
N SER A 166 -18.86 9.54 -20.32
CA SER A 166 -19.84 10.42 -19.67
C SER A 166 -19.79 11.85 -20.19
N VAL A 167 -20.96 12.49 -20.22
CA VAL A 167 -21.10 13.95 -20.25
C VAL A 167 -21.39 14.43 -18.84
N VAL A 168 -20.67 15.44 -18.36
CA VAL A 168 -20.81 15.98 -17.01
C VAL A 168 -21.04 17.48 -17.08
N LEU A 169 -22.08 17.95 -16.38
CA LEU A 169 -22.40 19.37 -16.22
C LEU A 169 -21.97 19.81 -14.83
N GLU A 170 -21.33 20.97 -14.71
CA GLU A 170 -20.88 21.52 -13.42
C GLU A 170 -21.65 22.77 -13.02
N GLU A 171 -22.16 22.75 -11.79
CA GLU A 171 -22.88 23.87 -11.19
C GLU A 171 -21.95 25.07 -10.98
N SER A 172 -22.52 26.29 -11.10
CA SER A 172 -21.85 27.58 -10.91
C SER A 172 -20.83 27.99 -11.97
N THR A 173 -20.00 27.06 -12.46
CA THR A 173 -18.98 27.36 -13.48
C THR A 173 -19.50 27.21 -14.91
N ASN A 174 -20.62 26.49 -15.09
CA ASN A 174 -21.16 26.09 -16.39
C ASN A 174 -20.15 25.31 -17.26
N ARG A 175 -19.13 24.71 -16.63
CA ARG A 175 -18.17 23.84 -17.29
C ARG A 175 -18.83 22.53 -17.69
N ILE A 176 -18.37 21.98 -18.80
CA ILE A 176 -18.80 20.69 -19.32
C ILE A 176 -17.57 19.79 -19.37
N TYR A 177 -17.71 18.55 -18.93
CA TYR A 177 -16.67 17.53 -19.08
C TYR A 177 -17.18 16.41 -19.97
N ILE A 178 -16.32 15.93 -20.87
CA ILE A 178 -16.47 14.61 -21.46
C ILE A 178 -15.44 13.70 -20.80
N VAL A 179 -15.90 12.67 -20.10
CA VAL A 179 -15.05 11.76 -19.32
C VAL A 179 -15.00 10.43 -20.04
N ASP A 180 -13.84 10.10 -20.60
CA ASP A 180 -13.48 8.78 -21.08
C ASP A 180 -13.11 7.93 -19.86
N GLN A 181 -13.83 6.83 -19.67
CA GLN A 181 -13.75 6.04 -18.44
C GLN A 181 -13.08 4.70 -18.73
N ARG A 182 -13.78 3.83 -19.45
CA ARG A 182 -13.39 2.43 -19.60
C ARG A 182 -13.59 1.95 -21.03
N THR A 183 -12.57 1.36 -21.64
CA THR A 183 -12.64 0.88 -23.01
C THR A 183 -12.00 -0.51 -23.15
N GLN A 184 -12.68 -1.41 -23.87
CA GLN A 184 -12.16 -2.74 -24.18
C GLN A 184 -12.51 -3.12 -25.61
N CYS A 185 -11.50 -3.36 -26.43
CA CYS A 185 -11.66 -3.99 -27.74
C CYS A 185 -11.73 -5.52 -27.58
N VAL A 186 -12.68 -6.18 -28.24
CA VAL A 186 -12.78 -7.65 -28.25
C VAL A 186 -13.04 -8.17 -29.67
N PHE A 187 -12.13 -8.98 -30.20
CA PHE A 187 -12.27 -9.62 -31.50
C PHE A 187 -12.10 -11.14 -31.37
N ASN A 188 -13.04 -11.92 -31.89
CA ASN A 188 -13.07 -13.39 -31.76
C ASN A 188 -12.88 -13.90 -30.32
N GLY A 189 -13.47 -13.20 -29.35
CA GLY A 189 -13.40 -13.53 -27.92
C GLY A 189 -12.07 -13.23 -27.25
N GLN A 190 -11.15 -12.52 -27.93
CA GLN A 190 -9.85 -12.11 -27.38
C GLN A 190 -9.73 -10.58 -27.35
N VAL A 191 -8.92 -10.08 -26.41
CA VAL A 191 -8.61 -8.64 -26.32
C VAL A 191 -7.81 -8.21 -27.56
N CYS A 192 -8.27 -7.15 -28.23
CA CYS A 192 -7.58 -6.51 -29.35
C CYS A 192 -7.07 -5.11 -29.02
N GLN A 193 -6.34 -4.51 -29.95
CA GLN A 193 -5.73 -3.18 -29.80
C GLN A 193 -6.44 -2.08 -30.56
N ASP A 194 -7.50 -2.39 -31.32
CA ASP A 194 -8.29 -1.37 -32.03
C ASP A 194 -8.89 -0.40 -31.00
N LYS A 195 -8.99 0.86 -31.41
CA LYS A 195 -9.50 1.96 -30.59
C LYS A 195 -10.75 2.54 -31.22
N THR A 196 -11.50 3.29 -30.41
CA THR A 196 -12.70 3.99 -30.88
C THR A 196 -12.40 4.94 -32.04
N ALA A 197 -13.43 5.28 -32.82
CA ALA A 197 -13.44 6.47 -33.66
C ALA A 197 -14.70 7.29 -33.35
N LEU A 198 -14.58 8.24 -32.42
CA LEU A 198 -15.71 9.06 -31.96
C LEU A 198 -15.52 10.54 -32.28
N THR A 199 -16.63 11.26 -32.39
CA THR A 199 -16.65 12.73 -32.37
C THR A 199 -16.96 13.19 -30.96
N LEU A 200 -15.95 13.74 -30.27
CA LEU A 200 -16.12 14.35 -28.95
C LEU A 200 -16.08 15.87 -29.08
N GLY A 201 -17.13 16.55 -28.61
CA GLY A 201 -17.23 18.00 -28.77
C GLY A 201 -18.52 18.62 -28.28
N ILE A 202 -18.67 19.90 -28.56
CA ILE A 202 -19.85 20.70 -28.31
C ILE A 202 -20.28 21.35 -29.62
N GLN A 203 -21.54 21.19 -29.99
CA GLN A 203 -22.17 21.96 -31.06
C GLN A 203 -23.05 23.05 -30.45
N ILE A 204 -22.74 24.30 -30.75
CA ILE A 204 -23.56 25.44 -30.38
C ILE A 204 -24.72 25.55 -31.35
N ASP A 205 -24.40 25.63 -32.64
CA ASP A 205 -25.35 25.70 -33.74
C ASP A 205 -24.77 25.03 -35.01
N LYS A 206 -25.51 25.09 -36.11
CA LYS A 206 -25.13 24.50 -37.41
C LYS A 206 -23.84 25.06 -38.03
N THR A 207 -23.31 26.16 -37.51
CA THR A 207 -22.12 26.86 -38.01
C THR A 207 -21.00 26.97 -36.97
N THR A 208 -21.32 26.77 -35.69
CA THR A 208 -20.41 26.98 -34.57
C THR A 208 -20.31 25.73 -33.71
N ALA A 209 -19.11 25.18 -33.58
CA ALA A 209 -18.82 24.03 -32.72
C ALA A 209 -17.36 24.05 -32.22
N VAL A 210 -17.09 23.24 -31.21
CA VAL A 210 -15.76 23.01 -30.63
C VAL A 210 -15.58 21.51 -30.51
N GLU A 211 -14.57 20.97 -31.18
CA GLU A 211 -14.21 19.54 -31.10
C GLU A 211 -12.85 19.38 -30.42
N ILE A 212 -12.67 18.26 -29.74
CA ILE A 212 -11.34 17.93 -29.18
C ILE A 212 -10.39 17.50 -30.29
N GLN A 213 -9.09 17.60 -30.03
CA GLN A 213 -8.08 17.03 -30.91
C GLN A 213 -8.31 15.52 -31.10
N GLY A 214 -8.30 15.08 -32.35
CA GLY A 214 -8.51 13.68 -32.73
C GLY A 214 -9.93 13.37 -33.21
N SER A 215 -10.93 14.19 -32.88
CA SER A 215 -12.27 14.09 -33.50
C SER A 215 -12.20 14.37 -35.02
N PRO A 216 -13.07 13.74 -35.84
CA PRO A 216 -14.10 12.76 -35.51
C PRO A 216 -13.59 11.31 -35.32
N ASN A 217 -12.28 11.12 -35.18
CA ASN A 217 -11.64 9.80 -35.04
C ASN A 217 -11.00 9.63 -33.66
N TYR A 218 -11.64 10.13 -32.59
CA TYR A 218 -11.06 10.08 -31.25
C TYR A 218 -10.85 8.63 -30.79
N GLN A 219 -9.61 8.33 -30.41
CA GLN A 219 -9.16 7.02 -29.95
C GLN A 219 -8.99 7.01 -28.43
N SER A 220 -9.90 6.34 -27.72
CA SER A 220 -9.81 6.17 -26.27
C SER A 220 -8.52 5.44 -25.87
N THR A 221 -7.74 6.08 -25.00
CA THR A 221 -6.48 5.53 -24.49
C THR A 221 -6.65 4.74 -23.20
N ASN A 222 -7.81 4.83 -22.54
CA ASN A 222 -8.06 4.16 -21.27
C ASN A 222 -8.17 2.65 -21.44
N THR A 223 -7.99 1.96 -20.32
CA THR A 223 -8.03 0.51 -20.25
C THR A 223 -9.40 0.02 -19.78
N ASN A 224 -9.51 -1.27 -19.49
CA ASN A 224 -10.74 -1.89 -19.01
C ASN A 224 -10.84 -1.85 -17.47
N MET A 225 -10.29 -0.82 -16.83
CA MET A 225 -10.39 -0.64 -15.38
C MET A 225 -11.79 -0.18 -14.97
N PHE A 226 -12.26 -0.66 -13.83
CA PHE A 226 -13.59 -0.34 -13.29
C PHE A 226 -13.55 0.71 -12.17
N VAL A 227 -12.37 1.26 -11.89
CA VAL A 227 -12.12 2.35 -10.95
C VAL A 227 -11.57 3.54 -11.73
N PRO A 228 -11.79 4.78 -11.29
CA PRO A 228 -11.45 5.98 -12.08
C PRO A 228 -9.95 6.29 -12.20
N ASP A 229 -9.09 5.35 -11.82
CA ASP A 229 -7.64 5.53 -11.66
C ASP A 229 -6.87 5.64 -12.99
N ASP A 230 -7.50 5.37 -14.14
CA ASP A 230 -6.96 5.67 -15.48
C ASP A 230 -7.83 6.63 -16.30
N ASN A 231 -8.85 7.23 -15.69
CA ASN A 231 -9.78 8.07 -16.44
C ASN A 231 -9.11 9.26 -17.09
N SER A 232 -9.63 9.62 -18.26
CA SER A 232 -9.24 10.79 -19.03
C SER A 232 -10.45 11.69 -19.17
N TYR A 233 -10.27 13.01 -19.20
CA TYR A 233 -11.39 13.90 -19.46
C TYR A 233 -11.01 15.15 -20.25
N PHE A 234 -11.99 15.68 -20.95
CA PHE A 234 -11.88 16.91 -21.73
C PHE A 234 -12.79 17.95 -21.09
N LEU A 235 -12.17 19.02 -20.59
CA LEU A 235 -12.86 20.11 -19.92
C LEU A 235 -13.16 21.21 -20.94
N PHE A 236 -14.44 21.46 -21.19
CA PHE A 236 -14.92 22.57 -22.00
C PHE A 236 -15.31 23.73 -21.08
N ILE A 237 -14.68 24.88 -21.31
CA ILE A 237 -14.83 26.08 -20.49
C ILE A 237 -15.53 27.15 -21.34
N PRO A 238 -16.62 27.76 -20.87
CA PRO A 238 -17.24 28.90 -21.55
C PRO A 238 -16.29 30.09 -21.62
N GLY A 239 -16.16 30.70 -22.80
CA GLY A 239 -15.39 31.91 -23.04
C GLY A 239 -14.19 31.69 -23.98
N ILE A 240 -13.31 32.69 -23.99
CA ILE A 240 -12.07 32.68 -24.79
C ILE A 240 -10.94 32.15 -23.91
N GLN A 241 -10.12 31.24 -24.44
CA GLN A 241 -8.94 30.74 -23.74
C GLN A 241 -7.96 31.89 -23.46
N PRO A 242 -7.61 32.16 -22.19
CA PRO A 242 -6.65 33.21 -21.87
C PRO A 242 -5.28 32.96 -22.53
N ALA A 243 -4.54 34.04 -22.82
CA ALA A 243 -3.20 33.91 -23.40
C ALA A 243 -2.19 33.31 -22.40
N ALA A 244 -2.31 33.66 -21.12
CA ALA A 244 -1.46 33.16 -20.04
C ALA A 244 -2.37 32.65 -18.92
N ASP A 245 -2.26 31.36 -18.62
CA ASP A 245 -3.00 30.70 -17.56
C ASP A 245 -2.28 29.41 -17.13
N VAL A 246 -2.43 29.02 -15.86
CA VAL A 246 -1.80 27.80 -15.34
C VAL A 246 -2.77 26.95 -14.52
N LEU A 247 -2.56 25.64 -14.60
CA LEU A 247 -3.19 24.67 -13.70
C LEU A 247 -2.15 24.08 -12.75
N GLY A 248 -2.43 24.11 -11.46
CA GLY A 248 -1.61 23.46 -10.44
C GLY A 248 -1.74 21.93 -10.54
N ARG A 249 -0.62 21.20 -10.57
CA ARG A 249 -0.62 19.73 -10.61
C ARG A 249 -0.24 19.11 -9.27
N LYS A 250 0.98 19.35 -8.80
CA LYS A 250 1.51 18.77 -7.55
C LYS A 250 2.75 19.49 -7.07
N HIS A 251 3.07 19.37 -5.78
CA HIS A 251 4.41 19.67 -5.30
C HIS A 251 5.32 18.46 -5.52
N ILE A 252 6.60 18.71 -5.76
CA ILE A 252 7.66 17.70 -5.70
C ILE A 252 8.26 17.76 -4.29
N LEU A 253 7.60 17.09 -3.36
CA LEU A 253 8.00 17.00 -1.95
C LEU A 253 7.88 15.56 -1.46
N ALA A 254 8.83 15.13 -0.64
CA ALA A 254 8.62 13.95 0.20
C ALA A 254 7.55 14.24 1.26
N ARG A 255 6.87 13.20 1.74
CA ARG A 255 5.89 13.33 2.81
C ARG A 255 6.53 13.46 4.19
N TYR A 256 7.71 12.89 4.38
CA TYR A 256 8.43 12.83 5.66
C TYR A 256 9.80 13.45 5.53
N TYR A 257 10.18 14.27 6.51
CA TYR A 257 11.49 14.88 6.65
C TYR A 257 11.97 14.78 8.10
N VAL A 258 13.27 14.97 8.30
CA VAL A 258 13.84 15.27 9.61
C VAL A 258 14.25 16.73 9.71
N THR A 259 14.30 17.30 10.92
CA THR A 259 14.59 18.73 11.13
C THR A 259 15.91 19.19 10.50
N ARG A 260 16.92 18.31 10.46
CA ARG A 260 18.20 18.56 9.79
C ARG A 260 18.14 18.67 8.26
N ASP A 261 17.04 18.26 7.63
CA ASP A 261 16.86 18.37 6.18
C ASP A 261 16.58 19.82 5.76
N PHE A 262 16.10 20.66 6.69
CA PHE A 262 15.71 22.04 6.40
C PHE A 262 16.92 23.01 6.41
N PRO A 263 16.93 24.02 5.53
CA PRO A 263 15.87 24.39 4.58
C PRO A 263 15.76 23.45 3.35
N ILE A 264 14.53 23.15 2.91
CA ILE A 264 14.27 22.28 1.74
C ILE A 264 13.72 23.08 0.54
N PRO A 265 14.01 22.67 -0.71
CA PRO A 265 13.46 23.34 -1.89
C PRO A 265 11.95 23.09 -2.04
N LEU A 266 11.22 24.08 -2.55
CA LEU A 266 9.83 23.93 -2.98
C LEU A 266 9.77 23.97 -4.50
N THR A 267 9.47 22.84 -5.13
CA THR A 267 9.18 22.77 -6.57
C THR A 267 7.72 22.40 -6.77
N GLY A 268 7.00 23.18 -7.59
CA GLY A 268 5.65 22.86 -8.04
C GLY A 268 5.64 22.47 -9.51
N THR A 269 4.92 21.41 -9.86
CA THR A 269 4.57 21.08 -11.24
C THR A 269 3.26 21.77 -11.59
N PHE A 270 3.26 22.49 -12.71
CA PHE A 270 2.12 23.19 -13.28
C PHE A 270 1.91 22.76 -14.73
N MET A 271 0.71 22.96 -15.27
CA MET A 271 0.44 22.87 -16.71
C MET A 271 0.11 24.26 -17.25
N ASN A 272 0.62 24.59 -18.43
CA ASN A 272 0.18 25.79 -19.14
C ASN A 272 -1.22 25.55 -19.73
N SER A 273 -2.26 26.14 -19.13
CA SER A 273 -3.64 26.11 -19.64
C SER A 273 -3.96 27.29 -20.56
N GLY A 274 -3.03 28.23 -20.73
CA GLY A 274 -3.15 29.33 -21.67
C GLY A 274 -2.90 28.91 -23.12
N SER A 275 -3.24 29.81 -24.05
CA SER A 275 -3.00 29.63 -25.48
C SER A 275 -1.61 30.10 -25.94
N GLY A 276 -0.87 30.84 -25.11
CA GLY A 276 0.49 31.32 -25.38
C GLY A 276 1.55 30.67 -24.49
N ASN A 277 2.83 30.86 -24.82
CA ASN A 277 3.94 30.37 -23.98
C ASN A 277 4.04 31.16 -22.66
N ILE A 278 4.39 30.47 -21.58
CA ILE A 278 4.73 31.08 -20.29
C ILE A 278 6.25 31.20 -20.19
N THR A 279 6.71 32.44 -20.01
CA THR A 279 8.12 32.85 -19.93
C THR A 279 8.56 33.21 -18.53
N ASP A 280 7.63 33.65 -17.69
CA ASP A 280 7.88 34.05 -16.32
C ASP A 280 6.62 33.90 -15.47
N VAL A 281 6.83 33.64 -14.18
CA VAL A 281 5.78 33.58 -13.16
C VAL A 281 6.24 34.27 -11.88
N GLU A 282 5.30 34.82 -11.14
CA GLU A 282 5.50 35.16 -9.73
C GLU A 282 4.91 34.02 -8.90
N TYR A 283 5.76 33.14 -8.38
CA TYR A 283 5.35 31.94 -7.66
C TYR A 283 5.17 32.29 -6.18
N GLY A 284 3.99 32.01 -5.62
CA GLY A 284 3.67 32.26 -4.21
C GLY A 284 3.48 30.97 -3.43
N PHE A 285 3.88 30.96 -2.16
CA PHE A 285 3.53 29.89 -1.23
C PHE A 285 3.35 30.39 0.20
N ASN A 286 2.62 29.61 1.00
CA ASN A 286 2.54 29.80 2.44
C ASN A 286 2.58 28.46 3.18
N ILE A 287 2.83 28.56 4.49
CA ILE A 287 2.88 27.42 5.41
C ILE A 287 1.80 27.62 6.47
N ASP A 288 0.99 26.60 6.69
CA ASP A 288 -0.15 26.57 7.63
C ASP A 288 -1.07 27.78 7.45
N ASP A 289 -1.54 27.96 6.22
CA ASP A 289 -2.45 29.04 5.82
C ASP A 289 -1.90 30.45 6.16
N GLY A 290 -0.58 30.60 6.15
CA GLY A 290 0.15 31.85 6.40
C GLY A 290 0.67 32.01 7.82
N ALA A 291 0.36 31.11 8.75
CA ALA A 291 0.82 31.19 10.14
C ALA A 291 2.35 31.19 10.28
N LEU A 292 3.05 30.53 9.36
CA LEU A 292 4.52 30.48 9.32
C LEU A 292 5.10 31.29 8.15
N GLY A 293 4.33 32.24 7.62
CA GLY A 293 4.76 33.15 6.57
C GLY A 293 4.08 32.90 5.22
N SER A 294 4.13 33.93 4.39
CA SER A 294 3.75 33.89 2.97
C SER A 294 4.90 34.49 2.17
N PHE A 295 5.28 33.82 1.10
CA PHE A 295 6.44 34.13 0.28
C PHE A 295 5.99 34.32 -1.16
N SER A 296 6.72 35.14 -1.90
CA SER A 296 6.48 35.39 -3.32
C SER A 296 7.81 35.66 -4.01
N GLY A 297 8.07 34.97 -5.12
CA GLY A 297 9.31 35.10 -5.86
C GLY A 297 9.11 35.00 -7.36
N THR A 298 9.82 35.83 -8.12
CA THR A 298 9.80 35.78 -9.59
C THR A 298 10.72 34.67 -10.10
N VAL A 299 10.20 33.85 -11.01
CA VAL A 299 10.95 32.85 -11.78
C VAL A 299 10.83 33.21 -13.27
N SER A 300 11.97 33.41 -13.94
CA SER A 300 12.04 33.84 -15.35
C SER A 300 12.76 32.81 -16.22
N ASN A 301 12.79 33.05 -17.53
CA ASN A 301 13.41 32.18 -18.54
C ASN A 301 12.74 30.80 -18.63
N LEU A 302 11.43 30.74 -18.35
CA LEU A 302 10.61 29.57 -18.62
C LEU A 302 10.34 29.46 -20.13
N ASN A 303 10.06 28.25 -20.60
CA ASN A 303 9.59 27.99 -21.96
C ASN A 303 8.46 26.96 -21.91
N ALA A 304 7.45 27.25 -21.10
CA ALA A 304 6.30 26.36 -20.94
C ALA A 304 5.31 26.60 -22.08
N VAL A 305 5.34 25.72 -23.08
CA VAL A 305 4.41 25.74 -24.22
C VAL A 305 2.99 25.32 -23.79
N PRO A 306 1.94 25.74 -24.49
CA PRO A 306 0.55 25.34 -24.19
C PRO A 306 0.41 23.83 -23.99
N LEU A 307 -0.39 23.44 -22.99
CA LEU A 307 -0.69 22.07 -22.58
C LEU A 307 0.50 21.25 -22.02
N ALA A 308 1.71 21.79 -22.00
CA ALA A 308 2.85 21.11 -21.39
C ALA A 308 2.86 21.30 -19.87
N ASN A 309 3.25 20.23 -19.16
CA ASN A 309 3.66 20.35 -17.77
C ASN A 309 5.06 20.98 -17.69
N PHE A 310 5.28 21.80 -16.66
CA PHE A 310 6.57 22.39 -16.35
C PHE A 310 6.75 22.51 -14.84
N ASP A 311 7.99 22.34 -14.39
CA ASP A 311 8.35 22.45 -12.98
C ASP A 311 8.90 23.84 -12.67
N VAL A 312 8.46 24.42 -11.56
CA VAL A 312 8.87 25.74 -11.08
C VAL A 312 9.45 25.60 -9.69
N LEU A 313 10.76 25.84 -9.55
CA LEU A 313 11.44 25.94 -8.26
C LEU A 313 11.21 27.34 -7.68
N HIS A 314 10.62 27.41 -6.48
CA HIS A 314 10.45 28.66 -5.76
C HIS A 314 11.82 29.22 -5.31
N PRO A 315 12.08 30.54 -5.42
CA PRO A 315 13.36 31.15 -5.00
C PRO A 315 13.65 31.01 -3.51
N ASP A 316 12.63 31.17 -2.66
CA ASP A 316 12.73 30.91 -1.21
C ASP A 316 12.46 29.43 -0.89
N PRO A 317 13.28 28.80 -0.01
CA PRO A 317 13.03 27.44 0.45
C PRO A 317 11.93 27.38 1.51
N ILE A 318 11.42 26.19 1.78
CA ILE A 318 10.60 25.92 2.96
C ILE A 318 11.51 25.91 4.18
N VAL A 319 11.11 26.67 5.21
CA VAL A 319 11.73 26.68 6.54
C VAL A 319 10.64 26.40 7.57
N VAL A 320 10.92 25.50 8.51
CA VAL A 320 10.01 25.16 9.62
C VAL A 320 10.73 25.30 10.96
N PRO A 321 10.03 25.62 12.06
CA PRO A 321 10.66 25.87 13.36
C PRO A 321 11.14 24.61 14.09
N GLY A 322 10.74 23.41 13.66
CA GLY A 322 11.11 22.15 14.30
C GLY A 322 10.25 20.98 13.82
N ALA A 323 10.15 19.94 14.64
CA ALA A 323 9.25 18.82 14.39
C ALA A 323 7.77 19.27 14.41
N GLY A 324 6.97 18.71 13.52
CA GLY A 324 5.56 19.08 13.35
C GLY A 324 4.94 18.56 12.07
N THR A 325 3.64 18.78 11.91
CA THR A 325 2.93 18.58 10.64
C THR A 325 2.62 19.94 10.03
N TYR A 326 3.03 20.15 8.78
CA TYR A 326 2.91 21.45 8.11
C TYR A 326 2.12 21.30 6.81
N ARG A 327 1.18 22.22 6.58
CA ARG A 327 0.43 22.35 5.33
C ARG A 327 1.15 23.35 4.43
N ILE A 328 1.54 22.91 3.24
CA ILE A 328 2.15 23.76 2.22
C ILE A 328 1.09 24.06 1.18
N LYS A 329 0.82 25.34 0.93
CA LYS A 329 -0.06 25.81 -0.16
C LYS A 329 0.76 26.71 -1.07
N SER A 330 0.71 26.47 -2.38
CA SER A 330 1.36 27.33 -3.38
C SER A 330 0.42 27.63 -4.56
N TRP A 331 0.68 28.72 -5.29
CA TRP A 331 -0.15 29.25 -6.37
C TRP A 331 0.67 30.26 -7.21
N MET A 332 0.15 30.72 -8.35
CA MET A 332 0.78 31.78 -9.14
C MET A 332 0.17 33.13 -8.79
N ASN A 333 0.98 34.10 -8.37
CA ASN A 333 0.55 35.49 -8.21
C ASN A 333 0.46 36.22 -9.55
N LYS A 334 1.37 35.92 -10.48
CA LYS A 334 1.43 36.49 -11.83
C LYS A 334 1.90 35.45 -12.85
N ILE A 335 1.42 35.59 -14.09
CA ILE A 335 1.84 34.78 -15.24
C ILE A 335 2.16 35.75 -16.38
N ASN A 336 3.40 35.75 -16.87
CA ASN A 336 3.90 36.73 -17.86
C ASN A 336 3.56 38.18 -17.46
N GLY A 337 3.73 38.51 -16.18
CA GLY A 337 3.40 39.83 -15.60
C GLY A 337 1.91 40.15 -15.39
N ASN A 338 0.98 39.28 -15.79
CA ASN A 338 -0.48 39.52 -15.65
C ASN A 338 -1.06 38.74 -14.46
N ASP A 339 -2.19 39.21 -13.91
CA ASP A 339 -2.95 38.45 -12.92
C ASP A 339 -3.51 37.15 -13.55
N PRO A 340 -3.47 36.01 -12.85
CA PRO A 340 -4.11 34.78 -13.30
C PRO A 340 -5.61 35.00 -13.56
N PRO A 341 -6.17 34.42 -14.65
CA PRO A 341 -7.61 34.45 -14.91
C PRO A 341 -8.46 33.84 -13.79
N SER A 342 -7.90 32.86 -13.08
CA SER A 342 -8.47 32.24 -11.89
C SER A 342 -7.36 31.94 -10.89
N SER A 343 -7.66 32.05 -9.60
CA SER A 343 -6.73 31.77 -8.49
C SER A 343 -7.02 30.45 -7.78
N VAL A 344 -7.97 29.67 -8.30
CA VAL A 344 -8.42 28.41 -7.68
C VAL A 344 -7.76 27.21 -8.36
N ASP A 345 -7.54 27.29 -9.65
CA ASP A 345 -7.08 26.23 -10.55
C ASP A 345 -5.55 26.11 -10.61
N ASP A 346 -4.82 27.16 -10.23
CA ASP A 346 -3.37 27.18 -10.07
C ASP A 346 -2.90 26.68 -8.69
N THR A 347 -3.81 26.50 -7.72
CA THR A 347 -3.45 26.23 -6.33
C THR A 347 -3.08 24.77 -6.08
N ILE A 348 -1.87 24.54 -5.55
CA ILE A 348 -1.36 23.24 -5.13
C ILE A 348 -1.31 23.16 -3.59
N ARG A 349 -1.66 22.00 -3.02
CA ARG A 349 -1.59 21.75 -1.57
C ARG A 349 -0.84 20.46 -1.26
N SER A 350 -0.04 20.45 -0.20
CA SER A 350 0.60 19.25 0.33
C SER A 350 0.73 19.31 1.84
N VAL A 351 0.93 18.14 2.46
CA VAL A 351 1.21 18.01 3.88
C VAL A 351 2.56 17.33 4.03
N ILE A 352 3.45 17.94 4.80
CA ILE A 352 4.73 17.34 5.18
C ILE A 352 4.75 17.09 6.69
N ILE A 353 5.42 16.01 7.09
CA ILE A 353 5.59 15.62 8.48
C ILE A 353 7.08 15.66 8.79
N VAL A 354 7.47 16.46 9.78
CA VAL A 354 8.85 16.71 10.16
C VAL A 354 9.09 16.18 11.57
N ASN A 355 10.18 15.45 11.76
CA ASN A 355 10.55 14.88 13.05
C ASN A 355 12.00 15.22 13.41
N ASP A 356 12.38 15.17 14.68
CA ASP A 356 13.76 15.48 15.07
C ASP A 356 14.77 14.42 14.59
N SER A 357 14.31 13.17 14.52
CA SER A 357 15.10 12.05 14.05
C SER A 357 14.22 10.99 13.41
N ALA A 358 14.85 10.11 12.65
CA ALA A 358 14.24 8.95 12.05
C ALA A 358 15.28 7.84 11.94
N VAL A 359 14.80 6.62 11.75
CA VAL A 359 15.64 5.46 11.43
C VAL A 359 15.30 4.93 10.05
N THR A 360 16.26 4.24 9.44
CA THR A 360 16.02 3.54 8.18
C THR A 360 14.97 2.47 8.40
N ARG A 361 13.95 2.46 7.54
CA ARG A 361 12.89 1.46 7.54
C ARG A 361 13.41 0.18 6.90
N LYS A 362 13.05 -0.99 7.43
CA LYS A 362 13.14 -2.25 6.69
C LYS A 362 11.78 -2.53 6.05
N LEU A 363 11.72 -2.48 4.73
CA LEU A 363 10.51 -2.74 3.96
C LEU A 363 10.06 -4.20 4.17
N LEU A 364 8.88 -4.40 4.74
CA LEU A 364 8.34 -5.75 4.93
C LEU A 364 7.75 -6.27 3.62
N HIS A 365 8.15 -7.47 3.23
CA HIS A 365 7.58 -8.24 2.13
C HIS A 365 6.87 -9.45 2.71
N GLU A 366 5.54 -9.43 2.75
CA GLU A 366 4.74 -10.61 3.05
C GLU A 366 4.38 -11.31 1.74
N ASN A 367 5.09 -12.40 1.42
CA ASN A 367 5.01 -13.08 0.13
C ASN A 367 4.05 -14.28 0.21
N PHE A 368 2.94 -14.23 -0.52
CA PHE A 368 1.98 -15.32 -0.67
C PHE A 368 2.32 -16.15 -1.91
N SER A 369 2.76 -17.38 -1.68
CA SER A 369 3.31 -18.27 -2.71
C SER A 369 2.83 -19.71 -2.50
N SER A 370 3.15 -20.63 -3.42
CA SER A 370 2.81 -22.05 -3.27
C SER A 370 3.70 -22.93 -4.16
N SER A 371 4.15 -24.07 -3.59
CA SER A 371 4.83 -25.15 -4.30
C SER A 371 3.99 -25.79 -5.41
N THR A 372 2.68 -25.54 -5.43
CA THR A 372 1.76 -26.00 -6.48
C THR A 372 1.48 -24.95 -7.55
N CYS A 373 2.01 -23.74 -7.43
CA CYS A 373 1.75 -22.60 -8.30
C CYS A 373 2.90 -22.37 -9.30
N PRO A 374 2.77 -22.77 -10.59
CA PRO A 374 3.82 -22.55 -11.59
C PRO A 374 4.26 -21.09 -11.77
N PRO A 375 3.38 -20.06 -11.77
CA PRO A 375 3.84 -18.67 -11.91
C PRO A 375 4.51 -18.11 -10.65
N CYS A 376 4.49 -18.86 -9.53
CA CYS A 376 5.10 -18.40 -8.28
C CYS A 376 6.63 -18.52 -8.29
N LYS A 377 7.20 -19.53 -8.96
CA LYS A 377 8.65 -19.68 -9.13
C LYS A 377 9.31 -18.44 -9.78
N PRO A 378 8.92 -18.01 -11.01
CA PRO A 378 9.52 -16.82 -11.61
C PRO A 378 9.22 -15.55 -10.80
N GLY A 379 8.09 -15.52 -10.09
CA GLY A 379 7.78 -14.43 -9.16
C GLY A 379 8.77 -14.34 -7.99
N ASN A 380 9.06 -15.47 -7.33
CA ASN A 380 10.03 -15.55 -6.24
C ASN A 380 11.45 -15.20 -6.74
N GLU A 381 11.87 -15.75 -7.88
CA GLU A 381 13.15 -15.41 -8.52
C GLU A 381 13.27 -13.91 -8.79
N ARG A 382 12.19 -13.28 -9.28
CA ARG A 382 12.16 -11.83 -9.52
C ARG A 382 12.22 -11.05 -8.20
N LEU A 383 11.43 -11.43 -7.19
CA LEU A 383 11.45 -10.83 -5.87
C LEU A 383 12.86 -10.84 -5.29
N HIS A 384 13.50 -12.00 -5.22
CA HIS A 384 14.86 -12.19 -4.69
C HIS A 384 15.91 -11.44 -5.51
N SER A 385 15.74 -11.30 -6.83
CA SER A 385 16.63 -10.48 -7.67
C SER A 385 16.58 -8.99 -7.33
N VAL A 386 15.44 -8.47 -6.86
CA VAL A 386 15.28 -7.07 -6.46
C VAL A 386 15.79 -6.88 -5.03
N VAL A 387 15.25 -7.62 -4.07
CA VAL A 387 15.58 -7.42 -2.64
C VAL A 387 17.04 -7.79 -2.33
N GLY A 388 17.63 -8.73 -3.07
CA GLY A 388 19.03 -9.11 -2.93
C GLY A 388 20.04 -7.99 -3.22
N GLN A 389 19.61 -6.91 -3.90
CA GLN A 389 20.42 -5.72 -4.12
C GLN A 389 20.47 -4.78 -2.91
N TYR A 390 19.59 -4.99 -1.92
CA TYR A 390 19.38 -4.11 -0.77
C TYR A 390 19.52 -4.87 0.56
N PRO A 391 20.66 -5.56 0.81
CA PRO A 391 20.83 -6.36 2.01
C PRO A 391 20.65 -5.50 3.28
N GLY A 392 19.85 -6.01 4.22
CA GLY A 392 19.57 -5.34 5.49
C GLY A 392 18.53 -4.22 5.43
N LEU A 393 17.96 -3.92 4.26
CA LEU A 393 16.91 -2.90 4.08
C LEU A 393 15.49 -3.50 3.94
N TYR A 394 15.34 -4.80 4.10
CA TYR A 394 14.06 -5.48 4.01
C TYR A 394 13.95 -6.61 5.04
N SER A 395 12.71 -7.06 5.25
CA SER A 395 12.39 -8.35 5.87
C SER A 395 11.43 -9.07 4.92
N GLU A 396 11.59 -10.38 4.72
CA GLU A 396 10.71 -11.19 3.87
C GLU A 396 10.14 -12.36 4.67
N LEU A 397 8.81 -12.52 4.67
CA LEU A 397 8.14 -13.66 5.27
C LEU A 397 7.21 -14.30 4.24
N THR A 398 7.38 -15.61 4.02
CA THR A 398 6.64 -16.36 3.01
C THR A 398 5.48 -17.13 3.65
N TYR A 399 4.27 -16.86 3.14
CA TYR A 399 3.05 -17.59 3.44
C TYR A 399 2.75 -18.57 2.31
N HIS A 400 2.96 -19.85 2.56
CA HIS A 400 2.54 -20.90 1.64
C HIS A 400 1.00 -21.02 1.63
N PHE A 401 0.43 -21.12 0.42
CA PHE A 401 -1.00 -20.89 0.20
C PHE A 401 -1.75 -22.10 -0.36
N TYR A 402 -3.07 -22.11 -0.18
CA TYR A 402 -3.90 -23.28 -0.42
C TYR A 402 -4.23 -23.55 -1.89
N PHE A 403 -3.81 -22.68 -2.81
CA PHE A 403 -4.08 -22.83 -4.25
C PHE A 403 -2.84 -22.55 -5.10
N PRO A 404 -2.82 -23.00 -6.37
CA PRO A 404 -3.82 -23.84 -7.03
C PRO A 404 -3.89 -25.26 -6.44
N THR A 405 -5.03 -25.92 -6.60
CA THR A 405 -5.27 -27.28 -6.09
C THR A 405 -4.14 -28.23 -6.54
N PRO A 406 -3.58 -29.05 -5.63
CA PRO A 406 -4.10 -29.39 -4.31
C PRO A 406 -3.73 -28.40 -3.18
N GLY A 407 -2.88 -27.40 -3.48
CA GLY A 407 -2.36 -26.42 -2.52
C GLY A 407 -1.09 -26.89 -1.81
N ASP A 408 -0.42 -25.95 -1.16
CA ASP A 408 0.86 -26.21 -0.50
C ASP A 408 0.72 -27.02 0.81
N PRO A 409 1.58 -28.03 1.06
CA PRO A 409 1.65 -28.73 2.34
C PRO A 409 1.79 -27.83 3.57
N TYR A 410 2.47 -26.70 3.45
CA TYR A 410 2.77 -25.80 4.56
C TYR A 410 1.76 -24.65 4.69
N TYR A 411 0.63 -24.73 3.98
CA TYR A 411 -0.51 -23.89 4.29
C TYR A 411 -1.07 -24.17 5.70
N THR A 412 -1.33 -23.10 6.45
CA THR A 412 -1.92 -23.17 7.79
C THR A 412 -3.16 -22.27 7.89
N SER A 413 -3.97 -22.46 8.94
CA SER A 413 -5.06 -21.54 9.25
C SER A 413 -4.56 -20.11 9.51
N GLU A 414 -3.34 -19.94 10.01
CA GLU A 414 -2.77 -18.62 10.25
C GLU A 414 -2.30 -17.91 8.97
N CYS A 415 -1.93 -18.67 7.92
CA CYS A 415 -1.79 -18.12 6.57
C CYS A 415 -3.14 -17.53 6.08
N ALA A 416 -4.24 -18.25 6.34
CA ALA A 416 -5.59 -17.80 6.01
C ALA A 416 -5.95 -16.51 6.76
N ASP A 417 -5.67 -16.45 8.07
CA ASP A 417 -5.94 -15.27 8.89
C ASP A 417 -5.19 -14.03 8.40
N ARG A 418 -3.91 -14.18 8.02
CA ARG A 418 -3.12 -13.09 7.42
C ARG A 418 -3.67 -12.66 6.06
N SER A 419 -4.05 -13.61 5.21
CA SER A 419 -4.72 -13.30 3.95
C SER A 419 -6.05 -12.55 4.16
N ASN A 420 -6.88 -13.00 5.11
CA ASN A 420 -8.16 -12.38 5.43
C ASN A 420 -7.99 -10.96 6.00
N TYR A 421 -6.94 -10.72 6.78
CA TYR A 421 -6.58 -9.37 7.23
C TYR A 421 -6.34 -8.42 6.04
N TYR A 422 -5.83 -8.95 4.92
CA TYR A 422 -5.65 -8.25 3.65
C TYR A 422 -6.86 -8.31 2.69
N ASN A 423 -8.08 -8.48 3.22
CA ASN A 423 -9.33 -8.61 2.46
C ASN A 423 -9.42 -9.89 1.61
N GLY A 424 -8.58 -10.89 1.87
CA GLY A 424 -8.52 -12.15 1.16
C GLY A 424 -7.67 -12.06 -0.10
N ILE A 425 -6.47 -12.65 -0.05
CA ILE A 425 -5.62 -12.87 -1.22
C ILE A 425 -6.32 -13.88 -2.15
N ASN A 426 -6.71 -13.41 -3.33
CA ASN A 426 -7.50 -14.16 -4.29
C ASN A 426 -6.72 -14.59 -5.54
N SER A 427 -5.44 -14.21 -5.64
CA SER A 427 -4.52 -14.59 -6.70
C SER A 427 -3.10 -14.66 -6.12
N ILE A 428 -2.30 -15.63 -6.57
CA ILE A 428 -0.87 -15.75 -6.25
C ILE A 428 -0.08 -16.01 -7.54
N PRO A 429 1.19 -15.61 -7.63
CA PRO A 429 2.00 -15.01 -6.56
C PRO A 429 1.56 -13.59 -6.21
N ALA A 430 1.61 -13.27 -4.92
CA ALA A 430 1.21 -11.95 -4.39
C ALA A 430 2.20 -11.54 -3.30
N THR A 431 2.69 -10.31 -3.32
CA THR A 431 3.59 -9.79 -2.28
C THR A 431 3.02 -8.50 -1.72
N LEU A 432 2.81 -8.48 -0.41
CA LEU A 432 2.34 -7.29 0.31
C LEU A 432 3.56 -6.48 0.77
N LEU A 433 3.72 -5.27 0.25
CA LEU A 433 4.74 -4.31 0.66
C LEU A 433 4.18 -3.45 1.80
N ASP A 434 4.77 -3.57 2.99
CA ASP A 434 4.35 -2.89 4.23
C ASP A 434 2.84 -2.94 4.52
N GLY A 435 2.18 -4.02 4.09
CA GLY A 435 0.74 -4.21 4.24
C GLY A 435 -0.13 -3.17 3.49
N GLN A 436 0.45 -2.39 2.57
CA GLN A 436 -0.24 -1.32 1.83
C GLN A 436 -0.44 -1.64 0.35
N ILE A 437 0.57 -2.18 -0.32
CA ILE A 437 0.48 -2.52 -1.74
C ILE A 437 0.58 -4.03 -1.90
N ASN A 438 -0.40 -4.61 -2.61
CA ASN A 438 -0.32 -5.97 -3.10
C ASN A 438 0.18 -5.95 -4.55
N ILE A 439 1.38 -6.47 -4.79
CA ILE A 439 1.96 -6.60 -6.13
C ILE A 439 1.98 -8.07 -6.56
N ASN A 440 1.93 -8.31 -7.87
CA ASN A 440 2.41 -9.58 -8.42
C ASN A 440 3.95 -9.48 -8.55
N PRO A 441 4.73 -10.33 -7.86
CA PRO A 441 6.17 -10.20 -7.83
C PRO A 441 6.85 -10.45 -9.19
N ASN A 442 6.17 -11.08 -10.15
CA ASN A 442 6.67 -11.18 -11.54
C ASN A 442 6.92 -9.80 -12.17
N ASN A 443 6.22 -8.76 -11.71
CA ASN A 443 6.33 -7.39 -12.20
C ASN A 443 7.07 -6.47 -11.20
N TYR A 444 7.75 -7.02 -10.19
CA TYR A 444 8.41 -6.18 -9.18
C TYR A 444 9.60 -5.44 -9.78
N LEU A 445 9.70 -4.13 -9.52
CA LEU A 445 10.74 -3.26 -10.06
C LEU A 445 11.61 -2.71 -8.93
N GLU A 446 12.90 -2.52 -9.21
CA GLU A 446 13.84 -1.84 -8.28
C GLU A 446 13.35 -0.44 -7.92
N SER A 447 12.81 0.31 -8.88
CA SER A 447 12.24 1.63 -8.63
C SER A 447 11.09 1.61 -7.62
N THR A 448 10.31 0.53 -7.58
CA THR A 448 9.25 0.35 -6.57
C THR A 448 9.87 0.12 -5.19
N PHE A 449 10.90 -0.72 -5.08
CA PHE A 449 11.63 -0.89 -3.83
C PHE A 449 12.21 0.45 -3.34
N GLU A 450 12.92 1.19 -4.20
CA GLU A 450 13.55 2.47 -3.87
C GLU A 450 12.53 3.55 -3.46
N GLU A 451 11.37 3.60 -4.11
CA GLU A 451 10.28 4.50 -3.73
C GLU A 451 9.79 4.23 -2.31
N TRP A 452 9.52 2.96 -1.99
CA TRP A 452 9.05 2.57 -0.67
C TRP A 452 10.13 2.67 0.39
N GLN A 453 11.39 2.43 0.03
CA GLN A 453 12.52 2.53 0.93
C GLN A 453 12.83 3.98 1.35
N ARG A 454 12.42 4.98 0.57
CA ARG A 454 12.56 6.41 0.93
C ARG A 454 11.67 6.84 2.09
N ILE A 455 10.65 6.06 2.45
CA ILE A 455 9.81 6.36 3.61
C ILE A 455 10.58 5.95 4.87
N PRO A 456 10.88 6.90 5.78
CA PRO A 456 11.59 6.60 7.01
C PRO A 456 10.70 5.87 8.01
N SER A 457 11.31 5.29 9.03
CA SER A 457 10.61 4.80 10.22
C SER A 457 10.93 5.68 11.44
N PHE A 458 9.98 5.72 12.37
CA PHE A 458 10.13 6.38 13.66
C PHE A 458 10.16 5.36 14.81
N TYR A 459 10.44 4.10 14.48
CA TYR A 459 10.45 3.00 15.43
C TYR A 459 11.59 2.05 15.11
N THR A 460 12.16 1.45 16.14
CA THR A 460 13.04 0.28 15.99
C THR A 460 12.33 -0.94 16.55
N VAL A 461 12.39 -2.06 15.83
CA VAL A 461 11.88 -3.36 16.28
C VAL A 461 13.06 -4.30 16.28
N ASN A 462 13.44 -4.82 17.44
CA ASN A 462 14.61 -5.69 17.60
C ASN A 462 14.16 -7.02 18.21
N PRO A 463 13.77 -8.01 17.37
CA PRO A 463 13.51 -9.34 17.85
C PRO A 463 14.81 -10.08 18.17
N SER A 464 14.73 -11.00 19.13
CA SER A 464 15.78 -11.94 19.51
C SER A 464 15.12 -13.16 20.15
N GLY A 465 15.82 -14.29 20.23
CA GLY A 465 15.25 -15.46 20.88
C GLY A 465 16.09 -16.71 20.77
N LYS A 466 15.52 -17.80 21.28
CA LYS A 466 16.15 -19.12 21.28
C LYS A 466 15.14 -20.25 21.22
N VAL A 467 15.61 -21.41 20.76
CA VAL A 467 14.89 -22.69 20.76
C VAL A 467 15.57 -23.60 21.78
N ASP A 468 14.87 -23.97 22.85
CA ASP A 468 15.34 -24.88 23.91
C ASP A 468 14.44 -26.11 23.97
N GLY A 469 14.93 -27.24 23.45
CA GLY A 469 14.09 -28.41 23.18
C GLY A 469 12.97 -28.06 22.20
N ASN A 470 11.72 -28.12 22.65
CA ASN A 470 10.55 -27.73 21.86
C ASN A 470 9.99 -26.34 22.24
N LYS A 471 10.69 -25.56 23.06
CA LYS A 471 10.24 -24.24 23.51
C LYS A 471 10.97 -23.13 22.76
N VAL A 472 10.22 -22.34 22.01
CA VAL A 472 10.67 -21.09 21.40
C VAL A 472 10.41 -19.94 22.37
N SER A 473 11.46 -19.21 22.75
CA SER A 473 11.36 -18.01 23.59
C SER A 473 11.83 -16.80 22.79
N ILE A 474 10.98 -15.77 22.72
CA ILE A 474 11.18 -14.58 21.89
C ILE A 474 11.12 -13.33 22.76
N THR A 475 12.08 -12.44 22.58
CA THR A 475 12.08 -11.10 23.16
C THR A 475 12.10 -10.08 22.02
N VAL A 476 11.17 -9.13 22.03
CA VAL A 476 11.13 -8.02 21.07
C VAL A 476 11.20 -6.70 21.80
N ASP A 477 12.26 -5.95 21.54
CA ASP A 477 12.39 -4.57 22.00
C ASP A 477 11.87 -3.59 20.96
N VAL A 478 10.86 -2.82 21.34
CA VAL A 478 10.27 -1.76 20.53
C VAL A 478 10.64 -0.41 21.10
N SER A 479 11.46 0.36 20.40
CA SER A 479 11.77 1.74 20.76
C SER A 479 11.08 2.71 19.82
N ALA A 480 10.52 3.78 20.38
CA ALA A 480 9.65 4.69 19.67
C ALA A 480 10.24 6.11 19.66
N LEU A 481 10.52 6.67 18.48
CA LEU A 481 10.89 8.09 18.30
C LEU A 481 9.63 8.97 18.26
N LEU A 482 8.51 8.40 17.84
CA LEU A 482 7.17 8.98 17.95
C LEU A 482 6.29 8.09 18.81
N PRO A 483 5.29 8.64 19.52
CA PRO A 483 4.43 7.80 20.34
C PRO A 483 3.64 6.82 19.46
N THR A 484 3.62 5.54 19.82
CA THR A 484 2.71 4.58 19.17
C THR A 484 1.26 4.92 19.51
N LYS A 485 0.32 4.48 18.67
CA LYS A 485 -1.10 4.59 18.98
C LYS A 485 -1.51 3.45 19.92
N ALA A 486 -2.58 3.67 20.68
CA ALA A 486 -3.16 2.60 21.50
C ALA A 486 -3.60 1.37 20.67
N THR A 487 -3.87 1.56 19.38
CA THR A 487 -4.25 0.54 18.40
C THR A 487 -3.08 -0.12 17.68
N THR A 488 -1.85 0.40 17.82
CA THR A 488 -0.66 -0.18 17.16
C THR A 488 -0.41 -1.59 17.68
N ARG A 489 -0.25 -2.55 16.77
CA ARG A 489 -0.02 -3.97 17.08
C ARG A 489 1.41 -4.35 16.78
N LEU A 490 2.03 -5.10 17.69
CA LEU A 490 3.22 -5.90 17.43
C LEU A 490 2.76 -7.25 16.91
N ILE A 491 3.15 -7.57 15.68
CA ILE A 491 2.97 -8.88 15.08
C ILE A 491 4.31 -9.60 15.10
N VAL A 492 4.29 -10.89 15.45
CA VAL A 492 5.49 -11.74 15.53
C VAL A 492 5.20 -13.08 14.86
N ALA A 493 6.14 -13.59 14.08
CA ALA A 493 6.04 -14.88 13.42
C ALA A 493 7.35 -15.66 13.58
N VAL A 494 7.23 -16.97 13.83
CA VAL A 494 8.33 -17.93 13.71
C VAL A 494 8.28 -18.51 12.30
N ALA A 495 9.42 -18.53 11.63
CA ALA A 495 9.61 -19.09 10.31
C ALA A 495 10.78 -20.07 10.30
N GLU A 496 10.78 -20.97 9.34
CA GLU A 496 11.94 -21.81 9.00
C GLU A 496 12.69 -21.13 7.88
N LYS A 497 14.02 -21.00 8.02
CA LYS A 497 14.81 -20.19 7.08
C LYS A 497 14.84 -20.86 5.71
N LEU A 498 14.86 -22.20 5.66
CA LEU A 498 14.81 -22.95 4.42
C LEU A 498 14.02 -24.25 4.56
N THR A 499 12.94 -24.41 3.79
CA THR A 499 12.20 -25.67 3.71
C THR A 499 12.47 -26.40 2.39
N VAL A 500 12.45 -27.74 2.39
CA VAL A 500 12.63 -28.57 1.18
C VAL A 500 11.62 -29.71 1.04
N ASN A 501 10.93 -30.10 2.10
CA ASN A 501 9.99 -31.23 2.09
C ASN A 501 8.63 -30.86 1.48
N ASN A 502 8.29 -29.58 1.39
CA ASN A 502 7.05 -29.10 0.77
C ASN A 502 7.09 -29.00 -0.76
N VAL A 503 8.15 -29.48 -1.43
CA VAL A 503 8.26 -29.50 -2.90
C VAL A 503 7.09 -30.25 -3.56
N LYS A 504 6.51 -29.63 -4.61
CA LYS A 504 5.45 -30.21 -5.45
C LYS A 504 5.77 -30.07 -6.94
N ASN A 505 4.99 -29.30 -7.69
CA ASN A 505 5.01 -29.30 -9.16
C ASN A 505 5.22 -27.92 -9.79
N ASN A 506 5.51 -26.88 -9.02
CA ASN A 506 5.84 -25.55 -9.56
C ASN A 506 7.28 -25.44 -10.09
N GLY A 507 8.16 -26.40 -9.74
CA GLY A 507 9.55 -26.46 -10.17
C GLY A 507 10.57 -25.81 -9.24
N GLU A 508 10.18 -25.34 -8.06
CA GLU A 508 11.10 -24.97 -6.97
C GLU A 508 11.53 -26.21 -6.18
N THR A 509 12.73 -26.16 -5.59
CA THR A 509 13.32 -27.25 -4.80
C THR A 509 13.58 -26.87 -3.35
N GLU A 510 13.53 -25.58 -3.04
CA GLU A 510 13.79 -25.00 -1.73
C GLU A 510 12.94 -23.73 -1.59
N PHE A 511 12.49 -23.43 -0.37
CA PHE A 511 11.63 -22.28 -0.10
C PHE A 511 12.16 -21.51 1.12
N PRO A 512 12.52 -20.23 0.96
CA PRO A 512 13.06 -19.44 2.07
C PRO A 512 11.97 -18.79 2.93
N HIS A 513 12.30 -18.55 4.21
CA HIS A 513 11.53 -17.75 5.16
C HIS A 513 10.07 -18.21 5.32
N VAL A 514 9.84 -19.51 5.43
CA VAL A 514 8.48 -20.10 5.44
C VAL A 514 7.85 -19.96 6.82
N MET A 515 6.72 -19.24 6.90
CA MET A 515 5.98 -19.06 8.15
C MET A 515 5.49 -20.39 8.71
N LYS A 516 5.81 -20.67 9.98
CA LYS A 516 5.35 -21.85 10.73
C LYS A 516 4.34 -21.51 11.83
N LYS A 517 4.50 -20.36 12.51
CA LYS A 517 3.59 -19.92 13.59
C LYS A 517 3.58 -18.41 13.78
N MET A 518 2.40 -17.81 13.88
CA MET A 518 2.21 -16.45 14.37
C MET A 518 2.13 -16.46 15.91
N VAL A 519 2.86 -15.60 16.61
CA VAL A 519 2.97 -15.60 18.08
C VAL A 519 2.42 -14.30 18.68
N PRO A 520 1.41 -14.35 19.58
CA PRO A 520 0.69 -15.54 20.04
C PRO A 520 -0.28 -16.11 18.99
N ASN A 521 -0.73 -15.29 18.05
CA ASN A 521 -1.61 -15.63 16.93
C ASN A 521 -1.56 -14.50 15.88
N ALA A 522 -2.29 -14.66 14.77
CA ALA A 522 -2.30 -13.72 13.64
C ALA A 522 -2.81 -12.30 13.98
N SER A 523 -3.54 -12.10 15.09
CA SER A 523 -3.96 -10.76 15.54
C SER A 523 -2.83 -9.98 16.24
N GLY A 524 -1.74 -10.65 16.63
CA GLY A 524 -0.64 -10.06 17.37
C GLY A 524 -1.03 -9.46 18.72
N THR A 525 -0.15 -8.61 19.26
CA THR A 525 -0.27 -8.01 20.60
C THR A 525 -0.43 -6.50 20.48
N LEU A 526 -1.40 -5.90 21.19
CA LEU A 526 -1.48 -4.45 21.28
C LEU A 526 -0.27 -3.90 22.05
N THR A 527 0.42 -2.94 21.46
CA THR A 527 1.56 -2.30 22.11
C THR A 527 1.14 -1.36 23.23
N GLY A 528 -0.08 -0.79 23.13
CA GLY A 528 -0.46 0.39 23.90
C GLY A 528 0.32 1.62 23.43
N ILE A 529 0.24 2.73 24.17
CA ILE A 529 1.06 3.90 23.86
C ILE A 529 2.47 3.69 24.45
N ILE A 530 3.46 3.52 23.60
CA ILE A 530 4.88 3.66 23.90
C ILE A 530 5.21 5.12 23.63
N GLN A 531 5.61 5.88 24.65
CA GLN A 531 5.91 7.31 24.49
C GLN A 531 7.14 7.53 23.61
N ALA A 532 7.24 8.71 22.99
CA ALA A 532 8.46 9.11 22.29
C ALA A 532 9.68 9.05 23.23
N GLY A 533 10.80 8.51 22.74
CA GLY A 533 12.02 8.25 23.50
C GLY A 533 11.97 7.02 24.41
N ALA A 534 10.84 6.31 24.50
CA ALA A 534 10.72 5.13 25.35
C ALA A 534 10.93 3.83 24.56
N THR A 535 11.32 2.78 25.30
CA THR A 535 11.40 1.40 24.83
C THR A 535 10.45 0.53 25.65
N LYS A 536 9.77 -0.39 24.97
CA LYS A 536 8.96 -1.43 25.60
C LYS A 536 9.39 -2.81 25.11
N THR A 537 9.70 -3.69 26.06
CA THR A 537 10.06 -5.08 25.80
C THR A 537 8.83 -5.98 25.85
N PHE A 538 8.69 -6.84 24.84
CA PHE A 538 7.67 -7.88 24.78
C PHE A 538 8.33 -9.25 24.88
N ASN A 539 7.92 -10.04 25.87
CA ASN A 539 8.38 -11.41 26.03
C ASN A 539 7.25 -12.36 25.61
N LEU A 540 7.54 -13.16 24.60
CA LEU A 540 6.61 -14.11 23.99
C LEU A 540 7.24 -15.50 24.03
N SER A 541 6.39 -16.54 23.98
CA SER A 541 6.88 -17.90 23.88
C SER A 541 5.87 -18.77 23.16
N TRP A 542 6.37 -19.80 22.49
CA TRP A 542 5.58 -20.85 21.89
C TRP A 542 6.22 -22.20 22.18
N THR A 543 5.44 -23.16 22.65
CA THR A 543 5.87 -24.55 22.77
C THR A 543 5.40 -25.30 21.53
N ILE A 544 6.35 -25.77 20.72
CA ILE A 544 6.10 -26.55 19.51
C ILE A 544 5.38 -27.85 19.93
N PRO A 545 4.17 -28.11 19.42
CA PRO A 545 3.36 -29.24 19.85
C PRO A 545 3.65 -30.49 19.03
N GLY A 546 3.57 -31.64 19.70
CA GLY A 546 3.53 -32.95 19.04
C GLY A 546 4.77 -33.31 18.23
N SER A 547 4.56 -34.16 17.22
CA SER A 547 5.59 -34.65 16.32
C SER A 547 5.46 -34.02 14.94
N TYR A 548 6.55 -34.08 14.17
CA TYR A 548 6.57 -33.66 12.79
C TYR A 548 5.54 -34.42 11.94
N ARG A 549 4.81 -33.68 11.11
CA ARG A 549 4.02 -34.23 10.01
C ARG A 549 4.17 -33.33 8.79
N LEU A 550 4.41 -33.95 7.63
CA LEU A 550 4.26 -33.31 6.33
C LEU A 550 2.80 -33.46 5.87
N PRO A 551 2.00 -32.38 5.76
CA PRO A 551 0.67 -32.46 5.17
C PRO A 551 0.73 -32.94 3.71
N LEU A 552 -0.30 -33.67 3.29
CA LEU A 552 -0.38 -34.12 1.90
C LEU A 552 -0.57 -32.93 0.95
N ASP A 553 -1.47 -32.03 1.34
CA ASP A 553 -1.93 -30.87 0.61
C ASP A 553 -2.65 -29.87 1.56
N ALA A 554 -3.20 -28.80 0.99
CA ALA A 554 -3.92 -27.76 1.73
C ALA A 554 -5.44 -28.04 1.88
N GLN A 555 -5.91 -29.27 1.65
CA GLN A 555 -7.32 -29.60 1.87
C GLN A 555 -7.62 -29.64 3.37
N ALA A 556 -8.85 -29.26 3.76
CA ALA A 556 -9.22 -29.03 5.17
C ALA A 556 -8.90 -30.20 6.12
N ALA A 557 -8.94 -31.45 5.65
CA ALA A 557 -8.63 -32.64 6.46
C ALA A 557 -7.11 -32.87 6.64
N ASN A 558 -6.27 -32.28 5.79
CA ASN A 558 -4.83 -32.50 5.74
C ASN A 558 -4.03 -31.35 6.35
N ILE A 559 -4.58 -30.13 6.39
CA ILE A 559 -3.95 -28.94 7.00
C ILE A 559 -3.43 -29.27 8.40
N ILE A 560 -2.25 -28.76 8.71
CA ILE A 560 -1.64 -29.00 10.00
C ILE A 560 -2.37 -28.33 11.17
N ASN A 561 -2.59 -29.08 12.25
CA ASN A 561 -3.14 -28.55 13.48
C ASN A 561 -2.03 -28.03 14.40
N LEU A 562 -1.81 -26.71 14.36
CA LEU A 562 -0.79 -26.00 15.14
C LEU A 562 -0.97 -26.08 16.68
N ALA A 563 -2.01 -26.77 17.19
CA ALA A 563 -2.18 -27.06 18.61
C ALA A 563 -1.66 -28.45 19.01
N THR A 564 -1.51 -29.39 18.07
CA THR A 564 -1.22 -30.80 18.37
C THR A 564 -0.02 -31.37 17.61
N GLU A 565 0.45 -30.71 16.56
CA GLU A 565 1.49 -31.18 15.64
C GLU A 565 2.24 -29.99 14.99
N HIS A 566 3.38 -30.26 14.33
CA HIS A 566 4.19 -29.25 13.65
C HIS A 566 4.74 -29.72 12.29
N SER A 567 5.02 -28.76 11.40
CA SER A 567 5.58 -28.99 10.05
C SER A 567 6.99 -28.44 9.91
N ILE A 568 7.62 -28.12 11.04
CA ILE A 568 9.02 -27.69 11.13
C ILE A 568 9.93 -28.87 10.75
N GLU A 569 10.77 -28.72 9.71
CA GLU A 569 11.64 -29.79 9.20
C GLU A 569 12.87 -30.00 10.08
N GLU A 570 13.53 -28.91 10.46
CA GLU A 570 14.61 -28.88 11.43
C GLU A 570 14.43 -27.73 12.44
N PHE A 571 15.11 -27.77 13.58
CA PHE A 571 14.90 -26.75 14.64
C PHE A 571 16.06 -25.74 14.71
N ASP A 572 17.15 -25.99 13.98
CA ASP A 572 18.42 -25.26 14.08
C ASP A 572 18.50 -24.04 13.16
N ASP A 573 17.59 -23.89 12.20
CA ASP A 573 17.51 -22.79 11.25
C ASP A 573 16.31 -21.84 11.49
N LEU A 574 15.50 -22.09 12.53
CA LEU A 574 14.34 -21.27 12.85
C LEU A 574 14.72 -19.80 13.08
N GLU A 575 13.87 -18.90 12.61
CA GLU A 575 14.01 -17.46 12.74
C GLU A 575 12.70 -16.81 13.22
N VAL A 576 12.81 -15.56 13.67
CA VAL A 576 11.67 -14.76 14.10
C VAL A 576 11.59 -13.46 13.33
N PHE A 577 10.39 -13.17 12.81
CA PHE A 577 10.03 -11.89 12.23
C PHE A 577 9.15 -11.12 13.21
N ALA A 578 9.40 -9.81 13.33
CA ALA A 578 8.58 -8.92 14.14
C ALA A 578 8.35 -7.60 13.42
N TRP A 579 7.12 -7.08 13.46
CA TRP A 579 6.79 -5.79 12.88
C TRP A 579 5.68 -5.07 13.64
N LEU A 580 5.71 -3.74 13.56
CA LEU A 580 4.64 -2.88 14.05
C LEU A 580 3.65 -2.59 12.92
N GLN A 581 2.36 -2.82 13.18
CA GLN A 581 1.30 -2.62 12.20
C GLN A 581 0.15 -1.78 12.78
N GLU A 582 -0.35 -0.87 11.95
CA GLU A 582 -1.49 0.01 12.24
C GLU A 582 -2.82 -0.59 11.77
N SER A 583 -3.94 0.01 12.21
CA SER A 583 -5.28 -0.43 11.82
C SER A 583 -5.59 -0.22 10.33
N ASP A 584 -4.90 0.72 9.68
CA ASP A 584 -4.94 0.92 8.22
C ASP A 584 -4.03 -0.05 7.46
N LYS A 585 -3.49 -1.06 8.17
CA LYS A 585 -2.60 -2.12 7.70
C LYS A 585 -1.16 -1.67 7.43
N SER A 586 -0.84 -0.38 7.60
CA SER A 586 0.51 0.12 7.34
C SER A 586 1.51 -0.46 8.33
N VAL A 587 2.66 -0.91 7.81
CA VAL A 587 3.79 -1.37 8.61
C VAL A 587 4.70 -0.18 8.90
N LEU A 588 4.93 0.06 10.20
CA LEU A 588 5.73 1.19 10.68
C LEU A 588 7.23 0.85 10.71
N GLN A 589 7.56 -0.40 11.02
CA GLN A 589 8.90 -0.96 11.01
C GLN A 589 8.80 -2.49 11.05
N SER A 590 9.74 -3.17 10.41
CA SER A 590 9.94 -4.61 10.51
C SER A 590 11.38 -4.97 10.84
N ASN A 591 11.60 -6.16 11.37
CA ASN A 591 12.93 -6.76 11.48
C ASN A 591 12.82 -8.27 11.67
N SER A 592 13.93 -8.97 11.47
CA SER A 592 14.06 -10.40 11.75
C SER A 592 15.34 -10.70 12.52
N ALA A 593 15.36 -11.86 13.16
CA ALA A 593 16.55 -12.41 13.82
C ALA A 593 16.51 -13.94 13.81
N ASP A 594 17.68 -14.56 13.71
CA ASP A 594 17.85 -16.00 13.91
C ASP A 594 17.53 -16.36 15.37
N LEU A 595 16.89 -17.51 15.57
CA LEU A 595 16.68 -18.04 16.92
C LEU A 595 17.88 -18.93 17.29
N GLU A 596 18.51 -18.65 18.42
CA GLU A 596 19.64 -19.46 18.88
C GLU A 596 19.16 -20.88 19.24
N PHE A 597 19.64 -21.89 18.51
CA PHE A 597 19.34 -23.29 18.83
C PHE A 597 20.19 -23.77 20.01
N VAL A 598 19.54 -24.07 21.13
CA VAL A 598 20.21 -24.58 22.33
C VAL A 598 20.23 -26.10 22.26
N VAL A 599 21.39 -26.66 21.93
CA VAL A 599 21.65 -28.10 22.11
C VAL A 599 21.73 -28.37 23.61
N ALA A 600 20.63 -28.83 24.20
CA ALA A 600 20.66 -29.32 25.57
C ALA A 600 21.61 -30.52 25.65
N ASN A 601 22.74 -30.39 26.36
CA ASN A 601 23.44 -31.55 26.92
C ASN A 601 22.53 -32.15 28.00
N SER A 602 21.51 -32.90 27.60
CA SER A 602 20.45 -33.43 28.45
C SER A 602 20.88 -34.71 29.19
N ASN A 603 22.00 -34.63 29.92
CA ASN A 603 22.27 -35.56 31.00
C ASN A 603 22.26 -34.76 32.30
N PRO A 604 21.11 -34.56 32.96
CA PRO A 604 21.10 -33.94 34.29
C PRO A 604 22.01 -34.76 35.21
N VAL A 605 23.08 -34.14 35.72
CA VAL A 605 23.97 -34.78 36.69
C VAL A 605 23.28 -34.75 38.05
N ALA A 606 22.92 -35.92 38.59
CA ALA A 606 22.31 -36.01 39.90
C ALA A 606 23.37 -35.83 41.01
N ASN A 607 23.15 -34.84 41.88
CA ASN A 607 23.99 -34.66 43.07
C ASN A 607 23.71 -35.75 44.09
N LYS A 608 24.74 -36.52 44.46
CA LYS A 608 24.70 -37.60 45.45
C LYS A 608 25.36 -37.15 46.74
N GLN A 609 24.81 -37.66 47.84
CA GLN A 609 25.46 -37.52 49.13
C GLN A 609 26.78 -38.31 49.12
N LEU A 610 27.87 -37.61 49.39
CA LEU A 610 29.20 -38.18 49.60
C LEU A 610 29.60 -37.84 51.02
N VAL A 611 30.05 -38.80 51.81
CA VAL A 611 30.43 -38.55 53.21
C VAL A 611 31.81 -39.11 53.51
N ALA A 612 32.63 -38.35 54.23
CA ALA A 612 33.94 -38.78 54.68
C ALA A 612 33.92 -39.08 56.18
N TYR A 613 34.55 -40.17 56.59
CA TYR A 613 34.63 -40.58 57.99
C TYR A 613 36.08 -40.94 58.40
N PRO A 614 36.68 -40.21 59.36
CA PRO A 614 36.22 -38.91 59.88
C PRO A 614 36.40 -37.78 58.85
N THR A 615 35.70 -36.65 59.03
CA THR A 615 35.89 -35.44 58.20
C THR A 615 37.12 -34.62 58.61
N GLN A 616 37.74 -34.95 59.75
CA GLN A 616 39.01 -34.41 60.24
C GLN A 616 39.93 -35.58 60.63
N THR A 617 41.12 -35.68 60.05
CA THR A 617 42.01 -36.84 60.20
C THR A 617 43.49 -36.48 60.24
N SER A 618 44.32 -37.32 60.85
CA SER A 618 45.79 -37.27 60.77
C SER A 618 46.36 -38.30 59.78
N ASP A 619 45.76 -39.49 59.66
CA ASP A 619 46.39 -40.62 58.99
C ASP A 619 45.59 -41.17 57.80
N TYR A 620 44.27 -41.22 57.91
CA TYR A 620 43.39 -41.75 56.86
C TYR A 620 41.92 -41.35 57.05
N PHE A 621 41.12 -41.45 55.99
CA PHE A 621 39.66 -41.41 56.07
C PHE A 621 39.03 -42.39 55.09
N PHE A 622 37.76 -42.71 55.30
CA PHE A 622 36.95 -43.45 54.35
C PHE A 622 35.96 -42.53 53.64
N LEU A 623 35.82 -42.68 52.31
CA LEU A 623 34.76 -42.05 51.53
C LEU A 623 33.62 -43.04 51.33
N ASP A 624 32.45 -42.76 51.92
CA ASP A 624 31.21 -43.48 51.67
C ASP A 624 30.57 -42.98 50.36
N MET A 625 30.55 -43.86 49.37
CA MET A 625 30.01 -43.62 48.03
C MET A 625 28.78 -44.50 47.76
N SER A 626 28.13 -45.03 48.81
CA SER A 626 26.99 -45.94 48.69
C SER A 626 25.75 -45.32 48.03
N ALA A 627 25.64 -43.98 48.00
CA ALA A 627 24.56 -43.26 47.34
C ALA A 627 24.65 -43.24 45.79
N PHE A 628 25.81 -43.62 45.23
CA PHE A 628 26.05 -43.68 43.79
C PHE A 628 25.63 -45.03 43.20
N SER A 629 25.16 -45.03 41.96
CA SER A 629 24.76 -46.23 41.22
C SER A 629 25.88 -47.27 41.15
N SER A 630 25.54 -48.57 41.18
CA SER A 630 26.47 -49.69 41.01
C SER A 630 26.72 -50.09 39.54
N THR A 631 26.14 -49.38 38.57
CA THR A 631 26.18 -49.74 37.14
C THR A 631 27.53 -49.54 36.47
N GLU A 632 28.36 -48.62 36.97
CA GLU A 632 29.66 -48.28 36.39
C GLU A 632 30.71 -48.00 37.49
N PRO A 633 32.02 -48.11 37.19
CA PRO A 633 33.07 -47.67 38.11
C PRO A 633 33.03 -46.15 38.31
N LEU A 634 33.21 -45.71 39.56
CA LEU A 634 33.26 -44.29 39.94
C LEU A 634 34.66 -43.73 39.72
N ARG A 635 34.76 -42.44 39.41
CA ARG A 635 36.01 -41.68 39.42
C ARG A 635 36.07 -40.85 40.69
N VAL A 636 37.10 -41.07 41.51
CA VAL A 636 37.35 -40.30 42.73
C VAL A 636 38.54 -39.38 42.49
N LEU A 637 38.37 -38.10 42.81
CA LEU A 637 39.39 -37.06 42.71
C LEU A 637 39.44 -36.33 44.05
N ILE A 638 40.62 -36.20 44.64
CA ILE A 638 40.82 -35.44 45.88
C ILE A 638 41.90 -34.41 45.62
N ALA A 639 41.56 -33.14 45.80
CA ALA A 639 42.46 -32.02 45.61
C ALA A 639 42.61 -31.20 46.90
N ASP A 640 43.75 -30.56 47.08
CA ASP A 640 43.92 -29.55 48.14
C ASP A 640 43.24 -28.22 47.77
N GLU A 641 43.29 -27.26 48.68
CA GLU A 641 42.71 -25.91 48.53
C GLU A 641 43.26 -25.10 47.34
N THR A 642 44.42 -25.49 46.78
CA THR A 642 44.98 -24.86 45.57
C THR A 642 44.50 -25.53 44.27
N GLY A 643 43.74 -26.61 44.38
CA GLY A 643 43.28 -27.42 43.25
C GLY A 643 44.29 -28.49 42.81
N GLN A 644 45.41 -28.68 43.53
CA GLN A 644 46.37 -29.73 43.21
C GLN A 644 45.82 -31.11 43.62
N ILE A 645 45.71 -32.03 42.65
CA ILE A 645 45.22 -33.40 42.89
C ILE A 645 46.24 -34.16 43.74
N ARG A 646 45.79 -34.66 44.90
CA ARG A 646 46.57 -35.54 45.79
C ARG A 646 46.23 -37.01 45.64
N HIS A 647 45.03 -37.31 45.17
CA HIS A 647 44.58 -38.67 44.92
C HIS A 647 43.58 -38.70 43.77
N ALA A 648 43.74 -39.68 42.89
CA ALA A 648 42.84 -39.94 41.78
C ALA A 648 42.75 -41.44 41.54
N GLU A 649 41.55 -41.99 41.54
CA GLU A 649 41.32 -43.41 41.33
C GLU A 649 40.03 -43.65 40.53
N LYS A 650 40.00 -44.71 39.72
CA LYS A 650 38.78 -45.28 39.17
C LYS A 650 38.47 -46.59 39.91
N THR A 651 37.31 -46.68 40.55
CA THR A 651 36.99 -47.79 41.46
C THR A 651 35.55 -48.29 41.31
N SER A 652 35.37 -49.61 41.40
CA SER A 652 34.03 -50.22 41.54
C SER A 652 33.60 -50.34 42.99
N LEU A 653 34.44 -49.92 43.94
CA LEU A 653 34.11 -49.89 45.36
C LEU A 653 33.07 -48.82 45.65
N ARG A 654 32.30 -49.00 46.72
CA ARG A 654 31.32 -48.03 47.25
C ARG A 654 31.71 -47.48 48.62
N SER A 655 32.90 -47.87 49.08
CA SER A 655 33.64 -47.20 50.15
C SER A 655 35.12 -47.23 49.76
N LEU A 656 35.82 -46.11 49.92
CA LEU A 656 37.24 -45.99 49.55
C LEU A 656 38.07 -45.56 50.75
N PHE A 657 39.12 -46.32 51.06
CA PHE A 657 40.14 -45.94 52.03
C PHE A 657 41.13 -44.97 51.40
N VAL A 658 41.38 -43.83 52.05
CA VAL A 658 42.33 -42.81 51.61
C VAL A 658 43.37 -42.59 52.71
N ASN A 659 44.63 -42.88 52.42
CA ASN A 659 45.76 -42.61 53.32
C ASN A 659 46.25 -41.16 53.12
N THR A 660 46.27 -40.40 54.21
CA THR A 660 46.69 -38.99 54.24
C THR A 660 47.95 -38.76 55.07
N SER A 661 48.62 -39.81 55.57
CA SER A 661 49.82 -39.71 56.43
C SER A 661 51.00 -38.93 55.83
N GLN A 662 51.02 -38.74 54.52
CA GLN A 662 52.06 -38.00 53.77
C GLN A 662 51.55 -36.66 53.23
N TRP A 663 50.31 -36.28 53.55
CA TRP A 663 49.72 -35.03 53.06
C TRP A 663 50.12 -33.88 53.98
N ALA A 664 49.97 -32.63 53.55
CA ALA A 664 50.18 -31.49 54.43
C ALA A 664 48.91 -31.22 55.25
N SER A 665 49.04 -30.65 56.45
CA SER A 665 47.87 -30.14 57.19
C SER A 665 47.15 -29.09 56.34
N GLY A 666 45.84 -29.23 56.16
CA GLY A 666 45.07 -28.37 55.24
C GLY A 666 43.69 -28.90 54.89
N VAL A 667 42.98 -28.15 54.06
CA VAL A 667 41.65 -28.53 53.55
C VAL A 667 41.76 -29.25 52.21
N TYR A 668 41.02 -30.35 52.09
CA TYR A 668 40.92 -31.17 50.88
C TYR A 668 39.46 -31.32 50.45
N TYR A 669 39.25 -31.41 49.15
CA TYR A 669 37.94 -31.60 48.53
C TYR A 669 37.94 -32.90 47.73
N ALA A 670 37.13 -33.86 48.17
CA ALA A 670 36.85 -35.08 47.45
C ALA A 670 35.66 -34.86 46.52
N LYS A 671 35.85 -35.13 45.22
CA LYS A 671 34.81 -35.19 44.20
C LYS A 671 34.72 -36.62 43.66
N VAL A 672 33.51 -37.17 43.67
CA VAL A 672 33.21 -38.49 43.10
C VAL A 672 32.27 -38.31 41.91
N ILE A 673 32.58 -38.97 40.79
CA ILE A 673 31.85 -38.86 39.53
C ILE A 673 31.42 -40.26 39.06
N GLY A 674 30.12 -40.45 38.87
CA GLY A 674 29.50 -41.63 38.27
C GLY A 674 28.89 -41.32 36.90
N GLN A 675 28.06 -42.24 36.39
CA GLN A 675 27.30 -42.01 35.15
C GLN A 675 26.16 -41.03 35.41
N ASN A 676 26.32 -39.77 34.97
CA ASN A 676 25.37 -38.68 35.23
C ASN A 676 25.09 -38.45 36.72
N GLU A 677 26.08 -38.72 37.59
CA GLU A 677 26.00 -38.51 39.04
C GLU A 677 27.30 -37.85 39.52
N GLU A 678 27.22 -36.91 40.46
CA GLU A 678 28.40 -36.37 41.14
C GLU A 678 28.16 -36.12 42.62
N GLY A 679 29.21 -36.06 43.42
CA GLY A 679 29.13 -35.71 44.83
C GLY A 679 30.43 -35.07 45.32
N LEU A 680 30.32 -34.18 46.29
CA LEU A 680 31.44 -33.41 46.84
C LEU A 680 31.46 -33.48 48.36
N GLN A 681 32.65 -33.65 48.93
CA GLN A 681 32.87 -33.71 50.38
C GLN A 681 34.17 -33.01 50.75
N LYS A 682 34.12 -32.18 51.80
CA LYS A 682 35.30 -31.54 52.39
C LYS A 682 35.91 -32.43 53.47
N VAL A 683 37.23 -32.53 53.51
CA VAL A 683 38.02 -33.24 54.53
C VAL A 683 39.14 -32.33 55.03
N VAL A 684 39.45 -32.35 56.32
CA VAL A 684 40.55 -31.59 56.92
C VAL A 684 41.62 -32.56 57.39
N VAL A 685 42.84 -32.41 56.90
CA VAL A 685 43.99 -33.18 57.39
C VAL A 685 44.75 -32.33 58.40
N ILE A 686 45.09 -32.90 59.55
CA ILE A 686 45.84 -32.24 60.63
C ILE A 686 46.89 -33.21 61.16
N HIS A 687 48.16 -32.88 60.94
CA HIS A 687 49.33 -33.54 61.53
C HIS A 687 49.84 -32.82 62.76
#